data_AF-A0AAJ2Y3P7-F1
#
_entry.id   AF-A0AAJ2Y3P7-F1
#
_cell.length_a   1.000
_cell.length_b   1.000
_cell.length_c   1.000
_cell.angle_alpha   90.00
_cell.angle_beta   90.00
_cell.angle_gamma   90.00
#
_symmetry.space_group_name_H-M   'P 1'
#
loop_
_entity.id
_entity.type
_entity.pdbx_description
1 polymer ?
#
loop_
_entity_poly.entity_id
_entity_poly.type
_entity_poly.pdbx_seq_one_letter_code
_entity_poly.pdbx_strand_id
1 'polypeptide(L)'
;MSQQKRQSNLYAGEDWTQVYESFYKINLTAYDFDTIRQSMIDYLRATYPDSFNDWIENDQFIFILDTISMLGQNLAFRMDLNTRENFLDTATRRASVLKLAKMISYSPRRSYPGRAVAKLTEIKTNQDVRNSFNESLKDKIIRWNDPMDANWYENFILVMNSSFVSTNQFGNPVKRIDVNGVSRQLYRMNTIPMTAPSIPFIATVNGESMTFEVVNPDITSVGVEERHPEPQEQKYIVYQNDGNGFSSPNTGFFVYFVQGTLTYQDYQYAIREENRIQDINVDNINETDVWVQEINEDGIVRTKWTKVPSMESIAYNTVNRQLKTIFAVTTRDKDQITIKYPDSRSGVVPRGTFRVWYRVSNGKTYNIKTSEIQNKSVKYTYRTKTQSSYESSTLDIRFSLQYESDRAQSAETIEQIKARAPQMYYTQNRFVNGEDYNIAPLSLGNTVLKSKAINRIYSGQSRFIDINDPTGKYQNTDVFSDDGALYQENTQFNRSLLLPTTKTNASIVIDNIQPLIGENAVIQRYQAYPSNTIGIEIQQAWTPVYNSNYTTNTYGRILGSSGTVYGSYQVGTLIKFSNSGTTIWASVVSVLDNGFYVLSTSVPSGMQAIEYILPYRTRFNTVEVQSISAMLDKKTDFVIVHDKETTSWVPIEASTNDDTIVYNGNEVLIIINVKYTAETWEFDANGIEYIFVGGEKVRFYFVSSKKITDISTGTVQSDKIEILSSNTTSSSNSGLTSNIDFQIYDTIQQENGYLDGSRVIVTSRKVDSNGIPLEPNQFKEIVPTWTGTDALKYGGILVFQENSDFTISVLSLPNDTFTLLDSSWSYTMEQALAEPNAYKRTEFVRNNAIRSTTLSGLYSKGSGFLVGFNYDGKYYFIEQTVGNNNDRLGQLISNLTYSDDTGTVSPELAFYRAINNMGTNADENQKLDYYGYKDVTSQYTVKTNARTSIDFHWKHYAPDDNRIDPSRTNLIDMYVLTNSYKTEVDVWLKNNAVGSIPKPPTSVELKDMFKDVEQKIVISDSIIWHSAEYLPLFGNSAAEDYKADFKVVKLPNSTMSDDEIRQNVIALTNEYFNVDNWDFGESFYYTDLCTYIHSQLGRHISTIVIVAQNPNSKFGSLFEIPSRSDQIFLSTASVENVQIVNSLAKSNINIGS
;
A
#
# COMPACT_ATOMS: atom_id res chain seq x y z
N MET A 1 19.38 77.77 -9.85
CA MET A 1 19.44 76.41 -10.44
C MET A 1 20.30 75.39 -9.67
N SER A 2 21.33 75.74 -8.86
CA SER A 2 22.11 74.71 -8.11
C SER A 2 21.56 74.38 -6.72
N GLN A 3 20.84 75.30 -6.06
CA GLN A 3 20.18 75.02 -4.76
C GLN A 3 18.96 74.11 -4.89
N GLN A 4 18.10 74.31 -5.90
CA GLN A 4 16.96 73.41 -6.18
C GLN A 4 17.39 71.99 -6.56
N LYS A 5 18.49 71.81 -7.29
CA LYS A 5 19.04 70.48 -7.60
C LYS A 5 19.64 69.78 -6.37
N ARG A 6 20.19 70.56 -5.41
CA ARG A 6 20.65 70.02 -4.11
C ARG A 6 19.51 69.73 -3.15
N GLN A 7 18.45 70.54 -3.12
CA GLN A 7 17.23 70.27 -2.35
C GLN A 7 16.47 69.06 -2.92
N SER A 8 16.27 68.99 -4.25
CA SER A 8 15.66 67.83 -4.92
C SER A 8 16.42 66.52 -4.65
N ASN A 9 17.75 66.55 -4.60
CA ASN A 9 18.55 65.37 -4.23
C ASN A 9 18.58 65.08 -2.71
N LEU A 10 18.28 66.06 -1.85
CA LEU A 10 18.15 65.86 -0.40
C LEU A 10 16.78 65.26 -0.03
N TYR A 11 15.73 65.60 -0.79
CA TYR A 11 14.37 65.04 -0.65
C TYR A 11 14.13 63.75 -1.44
N ALA A 12 15.05 63.32 -2.32
CA ALA A 12 14.96 62.05 -3.03
C ALA A 12 14.95 60.80 -2.09
N GLY A 13 15.38 60.97 -0.84
CA GLY A 13 15.27 59.94 0.21
C GLY A 13 13.90 59.86 0.89
N GLU A 14 13.10 60.93 0.84
CA GLU A 14 11.73 61.00 1.42
C GLU A 14 10.63 60.76 0.38
N ASP A 15 10.99 60.67 -0.91
CA ASP A 15 10.05 60.49 -2.03
C ASP A 15 9.23 59.20 -1.90
N TRP A 16 9.86 58.11 -1.45
CA TRP A 16 9.16 56.85 -1.22
C TRP A 16 8.11 56.95 -0.12
N THR A 17 8.38 57.72 0.93
CA THR A 17 7.46 57.92 2.07
C THR A 17 6.29 58.82 1.67
N GLN A 18 6.54 59.89 0.89
CA GLN A 18 5.47 60.72 0.32
C GLN A 18 4.62 59.95 -0.69
N VAL A 19 5.23 59.14 -1.56
CA VAL A 19 4.51 58.24 -2.47
C VAL A 19 3.65 57.26 -1.66
N TYR A 20 4.19 56.65 -0.60
CA TYR A 20 3.45 55.71 0.25
C TYR A 20 2.31 56.36 1.05
N GLU A 21 2.53 57.56 1.60
CA GLU A 21 1.47 58.34 2.26
C GLU A 21 0.40 58.84 1.28
N SER A 22 0.77 59.12 0.02
CA SER A 22 -0.19 59.45 -1.04
C SER A 22 -1.06 58.26 -1.43
N PHE A 23 -0.50 57.03 -1.43
CA PHE A 23 -1.25 55.79 -1.66
C PHE A 23 -2.34 55.56 -0.61
N TYR A 24 -2.12 55.94 0.65
CA TYR A 24 -3.13 55.83 1.71
C TYR A 24 -4.31 56.81 1.53
N LYS A 25 -4.12 57.91 0.78
CA LYS A 25 -5.14 58.94 0.52
C LYS A 25 -5.95 58.69 -0.75
N ILE A 26 -5.56 57.71 -1.58
CA ILE A 26 -6.28 57.34 -2.80
C ILE A 26 -7.29 56.24 -2.46
N ASN A 27 -8.55 56.45 -2.82
CA ASN A 27 -9.58 55.43 -2.65
C ASN A 27 -9.37 54.30 -3.68
N LEU A 28 -8.65 53.24 -3.30
CA LEU A 28 -8.36 52.09 -4.14
C LEU A 28 -9.59 51.20 -4.45
N THR A 29 -10.77 51.50 -3.89
CA THR A 29 -12.02 50.85 -4.30
C THR A 29 -12.71 51.55 -5.47
N ALA A 30 -12.21 52.72 -5.91
CA ALA A 30 -12.74 53.44 -7.06
C ALA A 30 -12.40 52.71 -8.36
N TYR A 31 -13.43 52.22 -9.05
CA TYR A 31 -13.28 51.39 -10.25
C TYR A 31 -13.70 52.14 -11.52
N ASP A 32 -14.56 53.13 -11.37
CA ASP A 32 -15.13 53.91 -12.44
C ASP A 32 -14.26 55.14 -12.73
N PHE A 33 -14.24 55.50 -14.01
CA PHE A 33 -13.51 56.65 -14.53
C PHE A 33 -13.79 57.92 -13.73
N ASP A 34 -15.06 58.20 -13.44
CA ASP A 34 -15.50 59.44 -12.80
C ASP A 34 -14.99 59.55 -11.36
N THR A 35 -15.04 58.46 -10.59
CA THR A 35 -14.53 58.44 -9.21
C THR A 35 -13.01 58.52 -9.17
N ILE A 36 -12.29 57.84 -10.07
CA ILE A 36 -10.82 57.96 -10.17
C ILE A 36 -10.44 59.39 -10.53
N ARG A 37 -11.08 59.97 -11.55
CA ARG A 37 -10.92 61.36 -11.97
C ARG A 37 -11.15 62.33 -10.81
N GLN A 38 -12.26 62.17 -10.10
CA GLN A 38 -12.62 63.02 -8.97
C GLN A 38 -11.60 62.91 -7.84
N SER A 39 -11.15 61.68 -7.50
CA SER A 39 -10.12 61.46 -6.47
C SER A 39 -8.78 62.10 -6.82
N MET A 40 -8.38 62.11 -8.09
CA MET A 40 -7.16 62.77 -8.56
C MET A 40 -7.29 64.30 -8.48
N ILE A 41 -8.46 64.85 -8.84
CA ILE A 41 -8.75 66.29 -8.68
C ILE A 41 -8.69 66.67 -7.20
N ASP A 42 -9.31 65.90 -6.32
CA ASP A 42 -9.34 66.19 -4.89
C ASP A 42 -7.94 66.05 -4.25
N TYR A 43 -7.13 65.08 -4.69
CA TYR A 43 -5.74 64.94 -4.28
C TYR A 43 -4.89 66.16 -4.70
N LEU A 44 -5.05 66.63 -5.93
CA LEU A 44 -4.31 67.79 -6.45
C LEU A 44 -4.72 69.08 -5.73
N ARG A 45 -6.01 69.24 -5.41
CA ARG A 45 -6.51 70.35 -4.58
C ARG A 45 -5.91 70.35 -3.18
N ALA A 46 -5.79 69.18 -2.56
CA ALA A 46 -5.27 69.06 -1.21
C ALA A 46 -3.75 69.24 -1.13
N THR A 47 -3.02 68.81 -2.15
CA THR A 47 -1.55 68.73 -2.13
C THR A 47 -0.86 69.94 -2.76
N TYR A 48 -1.48 70.54 -3.78
CA TYR A 48 -0.95 71.68 -4.52
C TYR A 48 -1.97 72.81 -4.68
N PRO A 49 -2.54 73.33 -3.58
CA PRO A 49 -3.60 74.34 -3.61
C PRO A 49 -3.18 75.65 -4.30
N ASP A 50 -1.89 76.02 -4.24
CA ASP A 50 -1.38 77.26 -4.82
C ASP A 50 -1.05 77.15 -6.31
N SER A 51 -0.79 75.94 -6.81
CA SER A 51 -0.41 75.69 -8.21
C SER A 51 -1.59 75.31 -9.10
N PHE A 52 -2.61 74.67 -8.53
CA PHE A 52 -3.81 74.19 -9.24
C PHE A 52 -5.08 74.69 -8.53
N ASN A 53 -5.29 76.01 -8.52
CA ASN A 53 -6.44 76.65 -7.88
C ASN A 53 -7.63 76.89 -8.83
N ASP A 54 -7.41 76.82 -10.15
CA ASP A 54 -8.41 77.10 -11.18
C ASP A 54 -8.69 75.83 -11.99
N TRP A 55 -9.89 75.29 -11.85
CA TRP A 55 -10.32 74.06 -12.52
C TRP A 55 -11.47 74.40 -13.45
N ILE A 56 -11.14 74.90 -14.65
CA ILE A 56 -12.11 75.08 -15.73
C ILE A 56 -12.21 73.74 -16.48
N GLU A 57 -13.43 73.24 -16.74
CA GLU A 57 -13.67 71.96 -17.41
C GLU A 57 -12.98 71.81 -18.80
N ASN A 58 -12.60 72.93 -19.42
CA ASN A 58 -11.96 72.98 -20.74
C ASN A 58 -10.43 73.19 -20.71
N ASP A 59 -9.78 73.07 -19.55
CA ASP A 59 -8.33 73.18 -19.47
C ASP A 59 -7.65 71.96 -20.11
N GLN A 60 -6.56 72.19 -20.85
CA GLN A 60 -5.71 71.14 -21.44
C GLN A 60 -5.20 70.17 -20.38
N PHE A 61 -5.06 70.63 -19.12
CA PHE A 61 -4.65 69.79 -18.00
C PHE A 61 -5.72 68.76 -17.60
N ILE A 62 -7.02 69.10 -17.67
CA ILE A 62 -8.12 68.14 -17.42
C ILE A 62 -8.09 67.02 -18.46
N PHE A 63 -7.77 67.31 -19.72
CA PHE A 63 -7.65 66.26 -20.75
C PHE A 63 -6.51 65.25 -20.45
N ILE A 64 -5.39 65.72 -19.88
CA ILE A 64 -4.31 64.84 -19.43
C ILE A 64 -4.79 64.00 -18.25
N LEU A 65 -5.50 64.61 -17.30
CA LEU A 65 -6.05 63.93 -16.13
C LEU A 65 -7.10 62.89 -16.52
N ASP A 66 -7.94 63.16 -17.51
CA ASP A 66 -8.89 62.21 -18.09
C ASP A 66 -8.14 61.04 -18.75
N THR A 67 -7.07 61.30 -19.50
CA THR A 67 -6.25 60.23 -20.08
C THR A 67 -5.60 59.36 -19.01
N ILE A 68 -5.09 59.95 -17.93
CA ILE A 68 -4.52 59.24 -16.77
C ILE A 68 -5.59 58.47 -16.01
N SER A 69 -6.80 59.02 -15.87
CA SER A 69 -7.93 58.37 -15.20
C SER A 69 -8.43 57.17 -16.01
N MET A 70 -8.48 57.29 -17.34
CA MET A 70 -8.77 56.17 -18.24
C MET A 70 -7.70 55.07 -18.14
N LEU A 71 -6.42 55.43 -18.07
CA LEU A 71 -5.34 54.48 -17.82
C LEU A 71 -5.48 53.82 -16.43
N GLY A 72 -5.81 54.60 -15.41
CA GLY A 72 -6.05 54.17 -14.04
C GLY A 72 -7.19 53.15 -13.95
N GLN A 73 -8.32 53.42 -14.59
CA GLN A 73 -9.44 52.50 -14.70
C GLN A 73 -9.02 51.18 -15.37
N ASN A 74 -8.30 51.25 -16.50
CA ASN A 74 -7.84 50.05 -17.21
C ASN A 74 -6.88 49.20 -16.35
N LEU A 75 -6.00 49.86 -15.57
CA LEU A 75 -5.08 49.16 -14.68
C LEU A 75 -5.81 48.56 -13.48
N ALA A 76 -6.73 49.30 -12.86
CA ALA A 76 -7.56 48.83 -11.75
C ALA A 76 -8.41 47.62 -12.17
N PHE A 77 -9.03 47.66 -13.34
CA PHE A 77 -9.76 46.53 -13.93
C PHE A 77 -8.86 45.29 -14.05
N ARG A 78 -7.64 45.44 -14.59
CA ARG A 78 -6.69 44.32 -14.75
C ARG A 78 -6.20 43.78 -13.41
N MET A 79 -5.94 44.65 -12.44
CA MET A 79 -5.50 44.26 -11.10
C MET A 79 -6.59 43.53 -10.33
N ASP A 80 -7.83 44.01 -10.39
CA ASP A 80 -9.00 43.35 -9.81
C ASP A 80 -9.23 41.98 -10.44
N LEU A 81 -9.23 41.88 -11.78
CA LEU A 81 -9.36 40.59 -12.48
C LEU A 81 -8.27 39.61 -12.05
N ASN A 82 -7.01 40.06 -11.96
CA ASN A 82 -5.91 39.21 -11.50
C ASN A 82 -6.06 38.80 -10.03
N THR A 83 -6.56 39.70 -9.18
CA THR A 83 -6.74 39.45 -7.74
C THR A 83 -7.85 38.43 -7.50
N ARG A 84 -8.99 38.56 -8.20
CA ARG A 84 -10.11 37.60 -8.12
C ARG A 84 -9.70 36.21 -8.56
N GLU A 85 -8.78 36.09 -9.50
CA GLU A 85 -8.28 34.80 -9.99
C GLU A 85 -7.27 34.11 -9.05
N ASN A 86 -6.82 34.78 -7.99
CA ASN A 86 -5.90 34.21 -6.99
C ASN A 86 -6.60 33.49 -5.83
N PHE A 87 -7.91 33.71 -5.63
CA PHE A 87 -8.67 33.06 -4.56
C PHE A 87 -9.69 32.09 -5.16
N LEU A 88 -9.81 30.91 -4.56
CA LEU A 88 -10.62 29.82 -5.11
C LEU A 88 -12.10 30.23 -5.24
N ASP A 89 -12.63 30.92 -4.24
CA ASP A 89 -14.04 31.31 -4.18
C ASP A 89 -14.38 32.33 -5.27
N THR A 90 -13.49 33.29 -5.53
CA THR A 90 -13.70 34.38 -6.48
C THR A 90 -13.24 34.08 -7.91
N ALA A 91 -12.39 33.06 -8.10
CA ALA A 91 -11.83 32.73 -9.42
C ALA A 91 -12.92 32.29 -10.40
N THR A 92 -12.93 32.86 -11.60
CA THR A 92 -13.95 32.58 -12.63
C THR A 92 -13.41 31.70 -13.75
N ARG A 93 -12.09 31.73 -14.00
CA ARG A 93 -11.48 30.89 -15.04
C ARG A 93 -11.25 29.49 -14.50
N ARG A 94 -11.72 28.46 -15.24
CA ARG A 94 -11.51 27.05 -14.90
C ARG A 94 -10.02 26.73 -14.68
N ALA A 95 -9.12 27.24 -15.53
CA ALA A 95 -7.69 27.02 -15.38
C ALA A 95 -7.12 27.51 -14.03
N SER A 96 -7.57 28.67 -13.54
CA SER A 96 -7.17 29.20 -12.23
C SER A 96 -7.72 28.32 -11.10
N VAL A 97 -8.99 27.95 -11.18
CA VAL A 97 -9.66 27.08 -10.21
C VAL A 97 -8.96 25.72 -10.12
N LEU A 98 -8.63 25.08 -11.26
CA LEU A 98 -7.88 23.83 -11.30
C LEU A 98 -6.49 23.95 -10.67
N LYS A 99 -5.79 25.08 -10.91
CA LYS A 99 -4.46 25.33 -10.34
C LYS A 99 -4.51 25.56 -8.83
N LEU A 100 -5.50 26.31 -8.35
CA LEU A 100 -5.72 26.57 -6.93
C LEU A 100 -6.17 25.30 -6.19
N ALA A 101 -7.09 24.53 -6.76
CA ALA A 101 -7.48 23.22 -6.26
C ALA A 101 -6.26 22.29 -6.12
N LYS A 102 -5.38 22.26 -7.13
CA LYS A 102 -4.16 21.46 -7.08
C LYS A 102 -3.18 21.93 -5.99
N MET A 103 -3.12 23.24 -5.70
CA MET A 103 -2.27 23.77 -4.63
C MET A 103 -2.67 23.21 -3.25
N ILE A 104 -3.96 22.92 -3.06
CA ILE A 104 -4.48 22.27 -1.85
C ILE A 104 -4.66 20.74 -2.02
N SER A 105 -3.90 20.13 -2.95
CA SER A 105 -3.87 18.68 -3.20
C SER A 105 -5.20 18.06 -3.65
N TYR A 106 -6.15 18.86 -4.14
CA TYR A 106 -7.37 18.37 -4.77
C TYR A 106 -7.16 18.26 -6.29
N SER A 107 -7.46 17.08 -6.85
CA SER A 107 -7.38 16.83 -8.30
C SER A 107 -8.78 16.58 -8.85
N PRO A 108 -9.39 17.58 -9.51
CA PRO A 108 -10.71 17.42 -10.13
C PRO A 108 -10.73 16.31 -11.18
N ARG A 109 -11.82 15.53 -11.19
CA ARG A 109 -12.01 14.41 -12.13
C ARG A 109 -12.53 14.89 -13.49
N ARG A 110 -11.99 14.28 -14.55
CA ARG A 110 -12.47 14.47 -15.94
C ARG A 110 -13.73 13.63 -16.19
N SER A 111 -14.28 13.68 -17.40
CA SER A 111 -15.44 12.87 -17.78
C SER A 111 -15.16 11.37 -17.74
N TYR A 112 -16.19 10.59 -17.43
CA TYR A 112 -16.20 9.13 -17.57
C TYR A 112 -17.02 8.74 -18.81
N PRO A 113 -16.47 7.93 -19.73
CA PRO A 113 -17.21 7.51 -20.93
C PRO A 113 -18.29 6.49 -20.58
N GLY A 114 -19.34 6.40 -21.39
CA GLY A 114 -20.30 5.30 -21.33
C GLY A 114 -19.63 3.99 -21.77
N ARG A 115 -19.80 2.92 -20.99
CA ARG A 115 -19.18 1.61 -21.23
C ARG A 115 -20.10 0.49 -20.82
N ALA A 116 -20.09 -0.61 -21.57
CA ALA A 116 -20.90 -1.77 -21.22
C ALA A 116 -20.37 -3.07 -21.85
N VAL A 117 -20.89 -4.19 -21.36
CA VAL A 117 -20.76 -5.49 -22.00
C VAL A 117 -22.02 -5.78 -22.82
N ALA A 118 -21.85 -6.14 -24.09
CA ALA A 118 -22.94 -6.53 -24.98
C ALA A 118 -22.87 -8.02 -25.33
N LYS A 119 -24.02 -8.69 -25.26
CA LYS A 119 -24.15 -10.13 -25.55
C LYS A 119 -24.13 -10.37 -27.06
N LEU A 120 -23.40 -11.38 -27.49
CA LEU A 120 -23.45 -11.88 -28.87
C LEU A 120 -24.79 -12.57 -29.13
N THR A 121 -25.45 -12.14 -30.19
CA THR A 121 -26.76 -12.67 -30.63
C THR A 121 -26.61 -13.58 -31.85
N GLU A 122 -25.73 -13.23 -32.78
CA GLU A 122 -25.48 -14.01 -34.00
C GLU A 122 -23.99 -14.06 -34.33
N ILE A 123 -23.55 -15.17 -34.93
CA ILE A 123 -22.19 -15.32 -35.46
C ILE A 123 -22.22 -15.89 -36.89
N LYS A 124 -21.22 -15.54 -37.69
CA LYS A 124 -21.00 -16.06 -39.04
C LYS A 124 -19.51 -16.16 -39.33
N THR A 125 -19.06 -17.27 -39.89
CA THR A 125 -17.66 -17.46 -40.34
C THR A 125 -17.60 -17.79 -41.84
N ASN A 126 -16.51 -17.42 -42.51
CA ASN A 126 -16.22 -17.84 -43.88
C ASN A 126 -15.37 -19.14 -43.96
N GLN A 127 -14.96 -19.68 -42.81
CA GLN A 127 -14.22 -20.94 -42.72
C GLN A 127 -15.16 -22.14 -42.91
N ASP A 128 -14.71 -23.19 -43.61
CA ASP A 128 -15.41 -24.48 -43.64
C ASP A 128 -15.24 -25.22 -42.31
N VAL A 129 -16.02 -24.84 -41.31
CA VAL A 129 -16.18 -25.56 -40.04
C VAL A 129 -17.34 -26.53 -40.20
N ARG A 130 -17.15 -27.81 -39.86
CA ARG A 130 -18.18 -28.84 -40.02
C ARG A 130 -18.72 -29.32 -38.67
N ASN A 131 -20.02 -29.54 -38.60
CA ASN A 131 -20.68 -30.07 -37.40
C ASN A 131 -20.56 -31.61 -37.29
N SER A 132 -21.09 -32.19 -36.22
CA SER A 132 -21.17 -33.64 -35.98
C SER A 132 -21.86 -34.43 -37.10
N PHE A 133 -22.72 -33.79 -37.90
CA PHE A 133 -23.39 -34.35 -39.08
C PHE A 133 -22.62 -34.14 -40.40
N ASN A 134 -21.39 -33.61 -40.33
CA ASN A 134 -20.53 -33.29 -41.49
C ASN A 134 -21.12 -32.22 -42.44
N GLU A 135 -22.06 -31.40 -41.97
CA GLU A 135 -22.58 -30.24 -42.68
C GLU A 135 -21.64 -29.05 -42.48
N SER A 136 -21.40 -28.27 -43.55
CA SER A 136 -20.58 -27.07 -43.49
C SER A 136 -21.35 -25.90 -42.85
N LEU A 137 -20.71 -25.23 -41.89
CA LEU A 137 -21.17 -24.01 -41.24
C LEU A 137 -20.65 -22.74 -41.93
N LYS A 138 -19.94 -22.88 -43.05
CA LYS A 138 -19.43 -21.76 -43.83
C LYS A 138 -20.58 -20.87 -44.29
N ASP A 139 -20.43 -19.57 -44.05
CA ASP A 139 -21.36 -18.51 -44.42
C ASP A 139 -22.80 -18.64 -43.86
N LYS A 140 -23.04 -19.61 -42.97
CA LYS A 140 -24.32 -19.80 -42.27
C LYS A 140 -24.40 -18.84 -41.07
N ILE A 141 -25.54 -18.18 -40.89
CA ILE A 141 -25.83 -17.39 -39.69
C ILE A 141 -26.27 -18.35 -38.60
N ILE A 142 -25.58 -18.32 -37.46
CA ILE A 142 -25.90 -19.12 -36.28
C ILE A 142 -26.34 -18.16 -35.18
N ARG A 143 -27.52 -18.39 -34.61
CA ARG A 143 -28.11 -17.56 -33.56
C ARG A 143 -27.95 -18.21 -32.20
N TRP A 144 -27.69 -17.39 -31.17
CA TRP A 144 -27.66 -17.85 -29.80
C TRP A 144 -29.07 -18.22 -29.31
N ASN A 145 -29.23 -19.41 -28.74
CA ASN A 145 -30.52 -19.92 -28.23
C ASN A 145 -31.65 -19.91 -29.27
N ASP A 146 -31.36 -20.39 -30.50
CA ASP A 146 -32.35 -20.47 -31.58
C ASP A 146 -33.32 -21.64 -31.37
N PRO A 147 -34.64 -21.41 -31.19
CA PRO A 147 -35.61 -22.49 -31.06
C PRO A 147 -35.85 -23.26 -32.36
N MET A 148 -35.44 -22.72 -33.53
CA MET A 148 -35.64 -23.36 -34.84
C MET A 148 -34.48 -24.28 -35.26
N ASP A 149 -33.32 -24.21 -34.61
CA ASP A 149 -32.15 -25.08 -34.88
C ASP A 149 -31.78 -25.87 -33.61
N ALA A 150 -32.15 -27.15 -33.52
CA ALA A 150 -31.83 -27.98 -32.35
C ALA A 150 -30.32 -28.11 -32.08
N ASN A 151 -29.47 -27.91 -33.09
CA ASN A 151 -28.01 -28.02 -33.01
C ASN A 151 -27.33 -26.64 -32.85
N TRP A 152 -28.08 -25.57 -32.57
CA TRP A 152 -27.56 -24.20 -32.48
C TRP A 152 -26.35 -24.11 -31.54
N TYR A 153 -26.40 -24.79 -30.40
CA TYR A 153 -25.37 -24.71 -29.36
C TYR A 153 -24.05 -25.30 -29.83
N GLU A 154 -24.08 -26.51 -30.40
CA GLU A 154 -22.90 -27.14 -30.98
C GLU A 154 -22.32 -26.26 -32.10
N ASN A 155 -23.16 -25.84 -33.04
CA ASN A 155 -22.77 -25.01 -34.17
C ASN A 155 -22.10 -23.72 -33.69
N PHE A 156 -22.64 -23.07 -32.66
CA PHE A 156 -22.11 -21.84 -32.10
C PHE A 156 -20.73 -22.04 -31.47
N ILE A 157 -20.59 -23.07 -30.63
CA ILE A 157 -19.32 -23.38 -29.95
C ILE A 157 -18.25 -23.82 -30.94
N LEU A 158 -18.58 -24.59 -31.99
CA LEU A 158 -17.62 -25.01 -33.02
C LEU A 158 -17.04 -23.80 -33.76
N VAL A 159 -17.88 -22.84 -34.16
CA VAL A 159 -17.42 -21.61 -34.81
C VAL A 159 -16.57 -20.76 -33.87
N MET A 160 -17.00 -20.55 -32.61
CA MET A 160 -16.19 -19.82 -31.63
C MET A 160 -14.84 -20.49 -31.37
N ASN A 161 -14.83 -21.82 -31.16
CA ASN A 161 -13.60 -22.59 -30.96
C ASN A 161 -12.67 -22.56 -32.16
N SER A 162 -13.20 -22.45 -33.39
CA SER A 162 -12.37 -22.26 -34.59
C SER A 162 -11.61 -20.93 -34.57
N SER A 163 -12.20 -19.90 -33.96
CA SER A 163 -11.59 -18.57 -33.78
C SER A 163 -10.65 -18.47 -32.58
N PHE A 164 -10.75 -19.38 -31.60
CA PHE A 164 -9.89 -19.40 -30.41
C PHE A 164 -8.54 -20.08 -30.67
N VAL A 165 -7.55 -19.72 -29.84
CA VAL A 165 -6.25 -20.40 -29.81
C VAL A 165 -6.45 -21.86 -29.42
N SER A 166 -5.69 -22.77 -30.02
CA SER A 166 -5.85 -24.22 -29.84
C SER A 166 -5.75 -24.69 -28.39
N THR A 167 -4.96 -24.00 -27.57
CA THR A 167 -4.74 -24.27 -26.14
C THR A 167 -5.88 -23.78 -25.23
N ASN A 168 -6.68 -22.79 -25.67
CA ASN A 168 -7.67 -22.08 -24.85
C ASN A 168 -9.05 -22.10 -25.53
N GLN A 169 -9.51 -23.29 -25.89
CA GLN A 169 -10.86 -23.50 -26.43
C GLN A 169 -11.92 -23.39 -25.33
N PHE A 170 -13.17 -23.19 -25.72
CA PHE A 170 -14.31 -23.15 -24.82
C PHE A 170 -14.34 -24.38 -23.90
N GLY A 171 -14.38 -24.13 -22.58
CA GLY A 171 -14.16 -25.13 -21.53
C GLY A 171 -12.82 -24.99 -20.80
N ASN A 172 -11.79 -24.43 -21.46
CA ASN A 172 -10.48 -24.14 -20.88
C ASN A 172 -10.12 -22.64 -21.04
N PRO A 173 -10.71 -21.75 -20.22
CA PRO A 173 -10.49 -20.31 -20.33
C PRO A 173 -9.08 -19.90 -19.87
N VAL A 174 -8.62 -18.73 -20.33
CA VAL A 174 -7.35 -18.11 -19.88
C VAL A 174 -7.44 -17.69 -18.42
N LYS A 175 -8.60 -17.14 -18.03
CA LYS A 175 -8.88 -16.64 -16.70
C LYS A 175 -10.35 -16.92 -16.38
N ARG A 176 -10.65 -17.28 -15.15
CA ARG A 176 -12.01 -17.47 -14.64
C ARG A 176 -12.16 -16.75 -13.31
N ILE A 177 -13.28 -16.05 -13.14
CA ILE A 177 -13.65 -15.41 -11.88
C ILE A 177 -15.16 -15.51 -11.69
N ASP A 178 -15.60 -15.75 -10.46
CA ASP A 178 -17.01 -15.78 -10.12
C ASP A 178 -17.32 -14.50 -9.33
N VAL A 179 -18.20 -13.65 -9.87
CA VAL A 179 -18.62 -12.37 -9.25
C VAL A 179 -20.14 -12.37 -9.14
N ASN A 180 -20.68 -12.20 -7.92
CA ASN A 180 -22.12 -12.15 -7.66
C ASN A 180 -22.93 -13.33 -8.22
N GLY A 181 -22.37 -14.55 -8.14
CA GLY A 181 -23.01 -15.76 -8.67
C GLY A 181 -22.96 -15.90 -10.20
N VAL A 182 -22.31 -14.96 -10.92
CA VAL A 182 -22.06 -15.04 -12.35
C VAL A 182 -20.60 -15.43 -12.61
N SER A 183 -20.41 -16.60 -13.22
CA SER A 183 -19.10 -17.09 -13.66
C SER A 183 -18.69 -16.34 -14.92
N ARG A 184 -17.60 -15.56 -14.86
CA ARG A 184 -16.99 -14.87 -16.00
C ARG A 184 -15.71 -15.60 -16.41
N GLN A 185 -15.59 -15.89 -17.71
CA GLN A 185 -14.48 -16.64 -18.30
C GLN A 185 -13.90 -15.82 -19.46
N LEU A 186 -12.59 -15.72 -19.54
CA LEU A 186 -11.89 -14.99 -20.59
C LEU A 186 -11.29 -15.97 -21.61
N TYR A 187 -11.61 -15.77 -22.89
CA TYR A 187 -11.12 -16.60 -23.99
C TYR A 187 -10.27 -15.78 -24.96
N ARG A 188 -9.12 -16.35 -25.36
CA ARG A 188 -8.16 -15.72 -26.28
C ARG A 188 -8.42 -16.14 -27.72
N MET A 189 -8.65 -15.17 -28.60
CA MET A 189 -8.86 -15.40 -30.02
C MET A 189 -7.52 -15.47 -30.78
N ASN A 190 -7.47 -16.25 -31.86
CA ASN A 190 -6.32 -16.35 -32.75
C ASN A 190 -6.35 -15.27 -33.84
N THR A 191 -6.62 -14.02 -33.44
CA THR A 191 -6.72 -12.90 -34.39
C THR A 191 -5.37 -12.54 -35.00
N ILE A 192 -5.40 -12.02 -36.22
CA ILE A 192 -4.23 -11.43 -36.88
C ILE A 192 -4.00 -10.03 -36.28
N PRO A 193 -2.73 -9.56 -36.14
CA PRO A 193 -2.45 -8.19 -35.73
C PRO A 193 -3.27 -7.17 -36.51
N MET A 194 -3.90 -6.25 -35.78
CA MET A 194 -4.78 -5.25 -36.36
C MET A 194 -4.03 -3.92 -36.49
N THR A 195 -4.39 -3.11 -37.49
CA THR A 195 -3.84 -1.75 -37.63
C THR A 195 -4.22 -0.85 -36.43
N ALA A 196 -5.37 -1.11 -35.81
CA ALA A 196 -5.86 -0.40 -34.63
C ALA A 196 -6.21 -1.37 -33.48
N PRO A 197 -6.03 -0.95 -32.21
CA PRO A 197 -6.31 -1.82 -31.06
C PRO A 197 -7.81 -2.01 -30.77
N SER A 198 -8.67 -1.15 -31.31
CA SER A 198 -10.13 -1.16 -31.11
C SER A 198 -10.89 -1.10 -32.45
N ILE A 199 -12.17 -1.45 -32.45
CA ILE A 199 -13.03 -1.47 -33.66
C ILE A 199 -14.23 -0.55 -33.46
N PRO A 200 -14.38 0.53 -34.26
CA PRO A 200 -15.45 1.50 -34.07
C PRO A 200 -16.81 1.03 -34.61
N PHE A 201 -17.89 1.46 -33.95
CA PHE A 201 -19.28 1.37 -34.42
C PHE A 201 -20.07 2.62 -34.01
N ILE A 202 -21.20 2.87 -34.68
CA ILE A 202 -22.05 4.03 -34.40
C ILE A 202 -23.39 3.57 -33.82
N ALA A 203 -23.85 4.24 -32.76
CA ALA A 203 -25.16 4.05 -32.16
C ALA A 203 -25.81 5.40 -31.82
N THR A 204 -27.15 5.43 -31.84
CA THR A 204 -27.92 6.63 -31.50
C THR A 204 -28.44 6.48 -30.08
N VAL A 205 -27.99 7.34 -29.18
CA VAL A 205 -28.36 7.34 -27.76
C VAL A 205 -29.03 8.68 -27.43
N ASN A 206 -30.20 8.64 -26.81
CA ASN A 206 -31.04 9.82 -26.53
C ASN A 206 -31.25 10.77 -27.74
N GLY A 207 -31.31 10.22 -28.96
CA GLY A 207 -31.53 10.97 -30.20
C GLY A 207 -30.26 11.56 -30.84
N GLU A 208 -29.09 11.45 -30.22
CA GLU A 208 -27.80 11.87 -30.79
C GLU A 208 -27.00 10.68 -31.32
N SER A 209 -26.37 10.83 -32.49
CA SER A 209 -25.49 9.82 -33.07
C SER A 209 -24.09 9.89 -32.43
N MET A 210 -23.60 8.78 -31.90
CA MET A 210 -22.35 8.70 -31.15
C MET A 210 -21.47 7.54 -31.63
N THR A 211 -20.15 7.74 -31.59
CA THR A 211 -19.17 6.70 -31.91
C THR A 211 -18.74 5.97 -30.65
N PHE A 212 -18.75 4.64 -30.73
CA PHE A 212 -18.29 3.70 -29.72
C PHE A 212 -17.21 2.81 -30.33
N GLU A 213 -16.38 2.21 -29.49
CA GLU A 213 -15.37 1.26 -29.91
C GLU A 213 -15.50 -0.04 -29.12
N VAL A 214 -15.48 -1.18 -29.83
CA VAL A 214 -15.27 -2.48 -29.20
C VAL A 214 -13.79 -2.60 -28.87
N VAL A 215 -13.49 -2.81 -27.60
CA VAL A 215 -12.14 -2.78 -27.03
C VAL A 215 -11.75 -4.17 -26.51
N ASN A 216 -10.47 -4.35 -26.20
CA ASN A 216 -9.97 -5.62 -25.70
C ASN A 216 -10.29 -5.78 -24.20
N PRO A 217 -11.11 -6.77 -23.78
CA PRO A 217 -11.51 -6.89 -22.38
C PRO A 217 -10.47 -7.63 -21.53
N ASP A 218 -10.42 -7.30 -20.24
CA ASP A 218 -9.91 -8.17 -19.18
C ASP A 218 -10.98 -8.37 -18.10
N ILE A 219 -10.88 -9.45 -17.33
CA ILE A 219 -11.78 -9.69 -16.19
C ILE A 219 -11.06 -9.42 -14.88
N THR A 220 -11.65 -8.57 -14.03
CA THR A 220 -11.18 -8.27 -12.67
C THR A 220 -12.21 -8.74 -11.65
N SER A 221 -11.88 -8.69 -10.35
CA SER A 221 -12.85 -8.97 -9.28
C SER A 221 -14.01 -7.96 -9.23
N VAL A 222 -13.83 -6.81 -9.89
CA VAL A 222 -14.81 -5.72 -9.93
C VAL A 222 -15.69 -5.80 -11.18
N GLY A 223 -15.12 -6.23 -12.32
CA GLY A 223 -15.80 -6.00 -13.58
C GLY A 223 -15.11 -6.58 -14.80
N VAL A 224 -15.53 -6.07 -15.95
CA VAL A 224 -14.80 -6.17 -17.21
C VAL A 224 -14.15 -4.81 -17.46
N GLU A 225 -12.85 -4.78 -17.66
CA GLU A 225 -12.08 -3.56 -17.88
C GLU A 225 -11.37 -3.60 -19.24
N GLU A 226 -10.95 -2.44 -19.76
CA GLU A 226 -10.18 -2.37 -20.99
C GLU A 226 -8.71 -2.71 -20.72
N ARG A 227 -8.15 -3.65 -21.49
CA ARG A 227 -6.73 -3.96 -21.46
C ARG A 227 -5.90 -2.81 -22.00
N HIS A 228 -4.67 -2.71 -21.52
CA HIS A 228 -3.69 -1.76 -22.05
C HIS A 228 -3.60 -1.88 -23.59
N PRO A 229 -3.83 -0.78 -24.35
CA PRO A 229 -3.91 -0.86 -25.81
C PRO A 229 -2.63 -1.37 -26.48
N GLU A 230 -2.75 -2.43 -27.28
CA GLU A 230 -1.64 -2.99 -28.06
C GLU A 230 -2.15 -3.54 -29.40
N PRO A 231 -1.84 -2.90 -30.55
CA PRO A 231 -2.36 -3.33 -31.85
C PRO A 231 -1.90 -4.73 -32.28
N GLN A 232 -0.72 -5.16 -31.81
CA GLN A 232 -0.15 -6.48 -32.08
C GLN A 232 -0.74 -7.59 -31.19
N GLU A 233 -1.46 -7.22 -30.13
CA GLU A 233 -2.06 -8.19 -29.22
C GLU A 233 -3.28 -8.85 -29.86
N GLN A 234 -3.43 -10.14 -29.58
CA GLN A 234 -4.63 -10.89 -29.91
C GLN A 234 -5.85 -10.39 -29.11
N LYS A 235 -7.04 -10.53 -29.69
CA LYS A 235 -8.29 -10.09 -29.06
C LYS A 235 -8.83 -11.15 -28.11
N TYR A 236 -9.53 -10.69 -27.08
CA TYR A 236 -10.20 -11.55 -26.11
C TYR A 236 -11.71 -11.35 -26.16
N ILE A 237 -12.45 -12.39 -25.77
CA ILE A 237 -13.89 -12.34 -25.59
C ILE A 237 -14.25 -12.90 -24.21
N VAL A 238 -15.30 -12.36 -23.60
CA VAL A 238 -15.77 -12.80 -22.28
C VAL A 238 -16.94 -13.75 -22.47
N TYR A 239 -16.97 -14.85 -21.73
CA TYR A 239 -18.15 -15.69 -21.58
C TYR A 239 -18.69 -15.55 -20.15
N GLN A 240 -19.98 -15.31 -20.01
CA GLN A 240 -20.65 -15.22 -18.71
C GLN A 240 -21.66 -16.36 -18.57
N ASN A 241 -21.83 -16.86 -17.35
CA ASN A 241 -22.81 -17.88 -17.02
C ASN A 241 -23.37 -17.64 -15.60
N ASP A 242 -24.68 -17.43 -15.49
CA ASP A 242 -25.41 -17.18 -14.26
C ASP A 242 -26.18 -18.39 -13.72
N GLY A 243 -26.08 -19.55 -14.38
CA GLY A 243 -26.78 -20.78 -13.98
C GLY A 243 -28.27 -20.83 -14.31
N ASN A 244 -28.87 -19.77 -14.88
CA ASN A 244 -30.31 -19.69 -15.19
C ASN A 244 -30.67 -20.18 -16.61
N GLY A 245 -29.73 -20.85 -17.30
CA GLY A 245 -29.93 -21.40 -18.65
C GLY A 245 -29.58 -20.43 -19.79
N PHE A 246 -29.65 -20.91 -21.03
CA PHE A 246 -29.14 -20.19 -22.21
C PHE A 246 -29.99 -18.99 -22.67
N SER A 247 -31.26 -18.96 -22.28
CA SER A 247 -32.17 -17.82 -22.49
C SER A 247 -31.87 -16.68 -21.53
N SER A 248 -31.11 -16.91 -20.45
CA SER A 248 -30.75 -15.85 -19.52
C SER A 248 -29.95 -14.75 -20.23
N PRO A 249 -30.25 -13.46 -19.95
CA PRO A 249 -29.49 -12.36 -20.53
C PRO A 249 -28.03 -12.32 -20.06
N ASN A 250 -27.69 -12.93 -18.91
CA ASN A 250 -26.31 -13.01 -18.36
C ASN A 250 -25.56 -14.30 -18.75
N THR A 251 -26.15 -15.17 -19.58
CA THR A 251 -25.49 -16.39 -20.07
C THR A 251 -25.19 -16.27 -21.55
N GLY A 252 -23.90 -16.35 -21.94
CA GLY A 252 -23.45 -16.26 -23.33
C GLY A 252 -22.06 -15.64 -23.51
N PHE A 253 -21.69 -15.35 -24.76
CA PHE A 253 -20.47 -14.60 -25.08
C PHE A 253 -20.75 -13.10 -25.16
N PHE A 254 -19.78 -12.29 -24.73
CA PHE A 254 -19.90 -10.84 -24.60
C PHE A 254 -18.66 -10.13 -25.16
N VAL A 255 -18.90 -9.00 -25.80
CA VAL A 255 -17.89 -7.99 -26.12
C VAL A 255 -17.99 -6.82 -25.17
N TYR A 256 -16.87 -6.16 -24.92
CA TYR A 256 -16.82 -4.94 -24.13
C TYR A 256 -16.62 -3.74 -25.04
N PHE A 257 -17.40 -2.69 -24.83
CA PHE A 257 -17.31 -1.47 -25.62
C PHE A 257 -17.28 -0.22 -24.75
N VAL A 258 -16.63 0.82 -25.27
CA VAL A 258 -16.44 2.11 -24.60
C VAL A 258 -16.78 3.24 -25.58
N GLN A 259 -17.39 4.30 -25.09
CA GLN A 259 -17.68 5.49 -25.90
C GLN A 259 -16.43 6.32 -26.17
N GLY A 260 -16.28 6.79 -27.40
CA GLY A 260 -15.21 7.69 -27.82
C GLY A 260 -14.20 7.01 -28.73
N THR A 261 -13.17 7.77 -29.12
CA THR A 261 -12.14 7.32 -30.06
C THR A 261 -10.78 7.24 -29.38
N LEU A 262 -10.12 6.09 -29.51
CA LEU A 262 -8.79 5.86 -28.93
C LEU A 262 -7.71 6.38 -29.89
N THR A 263 -6.84 7.24 -29.39
CA THR A 263 -5.75 7.86 -30.15
C THR A 263 -4.43 7.78 -29.38
N TYR A 264 -3.31 7.98 -30.06
CA TYR A 264 -1.99 8.01 -29.44
C TYR A 264 -1.14 9.16 -29.94
N GLN A 265 -0.17 9.54 -29.11
CA GLN A 265 0.90 10.46 -29.48
C GLN A 265 2.25 9.94 -29.00
N ASP A 266 3.25 9.98 -29.87
CA ASP A 266 4.61 9.51 -29.59
C ASP A 266 5.53 10.69 -29.25
N TYR A 267 6.37 10.48 -28.24
CA TYR A 267 7.33 11.44 -27.73
C TYR A 267 8.72 10.82 -27.64
N GLN A 268 9.73 11.52 -28.17
CA GLN A 268 11.11 11.05 -28.12
C GLN A 268 11.90 11.78 -27.02
N TYR A 269 12.41 11.02 -26.07
CA TYR A 269 13.17 11.52 -24.93
C TYR A 269 14.65 11.12 -25.06
N ALA A 270 15.44 12.01 -25.66
CA ALA A 270 16.86 11.75 -25.94
C ALA A 270 17.74 11.69 -24.66
N ILE A 271 17.42 12.52 -23.66
CA ILE A 271 18.15 12.63 -22.38
C ILE A 271 17.27 12.22 -21.20
N ARG A 272 17.89 11.71 -20.13
CA ARG A 272 17.22 11.46 -18.85
C ARG A 272 17.04 12.78 -18.12
N GLU A 273 15.79 13.21 -17.95
CA GLU A 273 15.44 14.41 -17.19
C GLU A 273 14.47 14.00 -16.08
N GLU A 274 14.85 14.27 -14.84
CA GLU A 274 14.05 13.96 -13.66
C GLU A 274 12.80 14.86 -13.59
N ASN A 275 11.72 14.33 -13.03
CA ASN A 275 10.46 15.07 -12.87
C ASN A 275 9.90 15.66 -14.18
N ARG A 276 10.23 15.05 -15.33
CA ARG A 276 9.78 15.50 -16.65
C ARG A 276 8.26 15.64 -16.70
N ILE A 277 7.81 16.69 -17.39
CA ILE A 277 6.41 17.02 -17.60
C ILE A 277 6.14 17.03 -19.11
N GLN A 278 5.11 16.32 -19.56
CA GLN A 278 4.69 16.28 -20.95
C GLN A 278 3.21 16.63 -21.07
N ASP A 279 2.92 17.72 -21.76
CA ASP A 279 1.56 18.22 -22.00
C ASP A 279 0.94 17.60 -23.25
N ILE A 280 -0.36 17.26 -23.17
CA ILE A 280 -1.18 16.78 -24.29
C ILE A 280 -2.36 17.73 -24.45
N ASN A 281 -2.35 18.51 -25.53
CA ASN A 281 -3.30 19.59 -25.79
C ASN A 281 -4.49 19.10 -26.65
N VAL A 282 -5.11 18.00 -26.24
CA VAL A 282 -6.32 17.46 -26.88
C VAL A 282 -7.47 17.57 -25.90
N ASP A 283 -8.57 18.19 -26.34
CA ASP A 283 -9.75 18.44 -25.52
C ASP A 283 -10.55 17.14 -25.27
N ASN A 284 -11.27 17.08 -24.15
CA ASN A 284 -12.18 15.99 -23.76
C ASN A 284 -11.53 14.60 -23.58
N ILE A 285 -10.29 14.56 -23.09
CA ILE A 285 -9.67 13.29 -22.68
C ILE A 285 -10.35 12.80 -21.40
N ASN A 286 -10.81 11.55 -21.41
CA ASN A 286 -11.53 11.00 -20.26
C ASN A 286 -10.60 10.69 -19.05
N GLU A 287 -11.19 10.33 -17.91
CA GLU A 287 -10.41 10.04 -16.70
C GLU A 287 -9.70 8.67 -16.76
N THR A 288 -10.39 7.62 -17.23
CA THR A 288 -9.91 6.24 -17.11
C THR A 288 -8.90 5.81 -18.16
N ASP A 289 -9.03 6.29 -19.39
CA ASP A 289 -8.38 5.69 -20.55
C ASP A 289 -7.15 6.50 -20.94
N VAL A 290 -6.14 6.46 -20.06
CA VAL A 290 -4.83 7.08 -20.29
C VAL A 290 -3.74 6.07 -19.96
N TRP A 291 -2.90 5.74 -20.94
CA TRP A 291 -1.84 4.76 -20.77
C TRP A 291 -0.51 5.23 -21.37
N VAL A 292 0.60 4.79 -20.79
CA VAL A 292 1.96 5.16 -21.22
C VAL A 292 2.77 3.90 -21.49
N GLN A 293 3.46 3.86 -22.63
CA GLN A 293 4.30 2.75 -23.06
C GLN A 293 5.66 3.26 -23.49
N GLU A 294 6.70 2.47 -23.25
CA GLU A 294 7.99 2.61 -23.92
C GLU A 294 8.00 1.73 -25.17
N ILE A 295 8.37 2.29 -26.32
CA ILE A 295 8.42 1.60 -27.62
C ILE A 295 9.83 1.64 -28.22
N ASN A 296 10.15 0.64 -29.04
CA ASN A 296 11.36 0.67 -29.88
C ASN A 296 11.13 1.44 -31.19
N GLU A 297 12.17 1.54 -32.03
CA GLU A 297 12.11 2.21 -33.34
C GLU A 297 11.10 1.56 -34.31
N ASP A 298 10.81 0.26 -34.14
CA ASP A 298 9.83 -0.48 -34.93
C ASP A 298 8.38 -0.34 -34.40
N GLY A 299 8.17 0.40 -33.31
CA GLY A 299 6.86 0.62 -32.70
C GLY A 299 6.34 -0.55 -31.84
N ILE A 300 7.20 -1.50 -31.48
CA ILE A 300 6.93 -2.62 -30.58
C ILE A 300 7.06 -2.15 -29.12
N VAL A 301 6.11 -2.53 -28.28
CA VAL A 301 6.08 -2.18 -26.85
C VAL A 301 7.17 -2.95 -26.09
N ARG A 302 8.04 -2.21 -25.39
CA ARG A 302 9.05 -2.76 -24.47
C ARG A 302 8.54 -2.86 -23.05
N THR A 303 7.93 -1.79 -22.56
CA THR A 303 7.50 -1.69 -21.15
C THR A 303 6.22 -0.88 -21.03
N LYS A 304 5.27 -1.37 -20.24
CA LYS A 304 3.99 -0.72 -19.94
C LYS A 304 4.11 -0.01 -18.59
N TRP A 305 3.82 1.28 -18.55
CA TRP A 305 3.95 2.08 -17.34
C TRP A 305 2.65 2.09 -16.53
N THR A 306 2.77 2.17 -15.21
CA THR A 306 1.64 2.11 -14.29
C THR A 306 1.18 3.52 -13.90
N LYS A 307 -0.12 3.81 -14.06
CA LYS A 307 -0.72 5.10 -13.66
C LYS A 307 -0.81 5.16 -12.13
N VAL A 308 -0.32 6.25 -11.54
CA VAL A 308 -0.53 6.58 -10.12
C VAL A 308 -1.97 7.03 -9.91
N PRO A 309 -2.66 6.58 -8.85
CA PRO A 309 -4.01 7.04 -8.52
C PRO A 309 -4.14 8.57 -8.48
N SER A 310 -5.29 9.08 -8.91
CA SER A 310 -5.57 10.52 -8.86
C SER A 310 -5.52 11.03 -7.41
N MET A 311 -4.99 12.24 -7.20
CA MET A 311 -4.76 12.91 -5.90
C MET A 311 -3.52 12.47 -5.12
N GLU A 312 -2.81 11.44 -5.57
CA GLU A 312 -1.53 11.03 -5.00
C GLU A 312 -0.36 11.66 -5.77
N SER A 313 0.79 11.76 -5.10
CA SER A 313 2.01 12.26 -5.72
C SER A 313 2.89 11.10 -6.16
N ILE A 314 3.75 11.32 -7.15
CA ILE A 314 4.66 10.26 -7.60
C ILE A 314 5.59 9.79 -6.47
N ALA A 315 5.99 10.69 -5.56
CA ALA A 315 6.84 10.37 -4.42
C ALA A 315 6.08 9.64 -3.28
N TYR A 316 4.80 9.94 -3.11
CA TYR A 316 3.95 9.37 -2.07
C TYR A 316 2.66 8.85 -2.70
N ASN A 317 2.65 7.54 -2.97
CA ASN A 317 1.54 6.83 -3.58
C ASN A 317 1.34 5.42 -3.00
N THR A 318 0.20 4.83 -3.33
CA THR A 318 -0.23 3.47 -2.93
C THR A 318 0.11 2.39 -3.95
N VAL A 319 0.72 2.73 -5.09
CA VAL A 319 1.20 1.74 -6.07
C VAL A 319 2.29 0.90 -5.42
N ASN A 320 2.33 -0.39 -5.74
CA ASN A 320 3.35 -1.31 -5.24
C ASN A 320 4.75 -0.71 -5.48
N ARG A 321 5.53 -0.54 -4.41
CA ARG A 321 6.88 0.05 -4.45
C ARG A 321 7.88 -0.73 -5.31
N GLN A 322 7.61 -1.99 -5.62
CA GLN A 322 8.40 -2.79 -6.56
C GLN A 322 8.23 -2.30 -8.01
N LEU A 323 7.07 -1.73 -8.36
CA LEU A 323 6.81 -1.14 -9.66
C LEU A 323 7.42 0.27 -9.73
N LYS A 324 8.65 0.38 -10.25
CA LYS A 324 9.35 1.67 -10.39
C LYS A 324 8.97 2.45 -11.66
N THR A 325 8.30 1.83 -12.62
CA THR A 325 7.84 2.44 -13.89
C THR A 325 6.45 3.04 -13.72
N ILE A 326 6.37 4.19 -13.06
CA ILE A 326 5.11 4.87 -12.72
C ILE A 326 4.98 6.23 -13.40
N PHE A 327 3.76 6.71 -13.62
CA PHE A 327 3.49 8.07 -14.11
C PHE A 327 2.23 8.65 -13.45
N ALA A 328 2.16 9.97 -13.32
CA ALA A 328 0.95 10.66 -12.84
C ALA A 328 0.31 11.48 -13.95
N VAL A 329 -1.01 11.61 -13.90
CA VAL A 329 -1.81 12.41 -14.85
C VAL A 329 -2.41 13.61 -14.10
N THR A 330 -2.16 14.82 -14.60
CA THR A 330 -2.79 16.05 -14.10
C THR A 330 -3.80 16.56 -15.13
N THR A 331 -5.00 16.90 -14.68
CA THR A 331 -6.05 17.55 -15.49
C THR A 331 -5.74 19.04 -15.72
N ARG A 332 -5.96 19.52 -16.94
CA ARG A 332 -5.90 20.93 -17.36
C ARG A 332 -7.27 21.39 -17.87
N ASP A 333 -7.34 22.64 -18.32
CA ASP A 333 -8.58 23.19 -18.88
C ASP A 333 -9.06 22.36 -20.08
N LYS A 334 -10.39 22.32 -20.29
CA LYS A 334 -11.05 21.49 -21.31
C LYS A 334 -10.70 19.99 -21.27
N ASP A 335 -10.41 19.47 -20.08
CA ASP A 335 -10.05 18.08 -19.84
C ASP A 335 -8.79 17.62 -20.61
N GLN A 336 -7.92 18.58 -20.97
CA GLN A 336 -6.57 18.27 -21.43
C GLN A 336 -5.76 17.65 -20.30
N ILE A 337 -4.66 16.95 -20.63
CA ILE A 337 -3.83 16.29 -19.62
C ILE A 337 -2.37 16.69 -19.69
N THR A 338 -1.71 16.51 -18.56
CA THR A 338 -0.26 16.59 -18.40
C THR A 338 0.24 15.31 -17.75
N ILE A 339 1.19 14.64 -18.38
CA ILE A 339 1.87 13.47 -17.86
C ILE A 339 3.09 13.93 -17.07
N LYS A 340 3.22 13.46 -15.83
CA LYS A 340 4.40 13.70 -15.00
C LYS A 340 5.12 12.39 -14.72
N TYR A 341 6.45 12.41 -14.88
CA TYR A 341 7.33 11.26 -14.65
C TYR A 341 8.08 11.39 -13.31
N PRO A 342 8.55 10.28 -12.71
CA PRO A 342 9.29 10.26 -11.45
C PRO A 342 10.70 10.85 -11.57
N ASP A 343 11.31 11.10 -10.41
CA ASP A 343 12.76 11.27 -10.25
C ASP A 343 13.44 9.91 -10.01
N SER A 344 14.78 9.91 -9.96
CA SER A 344 15.57 8.69 -9.75
C SER A 344 15.35 8.01 -8.39
N ARG A 345 14.83 8.76 -7.41
CA ARG A 345 14.52 8.24 -6.07
C ARG A 345 13.18 7.51 -6.03
N SER A 346 12.16 8.06 -6.68
CA SER A 346 10.78 7.56 -6.63
C SER A 346 10.50 6.51 -7.72
N GLY A 347 11.28 6.49 -8.80
CA GLY A 347 11.07 5.56 -9.90
C GLY A 347 12.14 5.63 -10.99
N VAL A 348 11.80 5.13 -12.19
CA VAL A 348 12.69 5.15 -13.35
C VAL A 348 12.53 6.45 -14.13
N VAL A 349 13.63 7.17 -14.35
CA VAL A 349 13.65 8.38 -15.19
C VAL A 349 13.46 8.00 -16.67
N PRO A 350 12.48 8.58 -17.38
CA PRO A 350 12.14 8.16 -18.74
C PRO A 350 13.25 8.52 -19.75
N ARG A 351 13.58 7.58 -20.65
CA ARG A 351 14.48 7.75 -21.80
C ARG A 351 14.07 6.83 -22.94
N GLY A 352 14.15 7.30 -24.18
CA GLY A 352 13.73 6.55 -25.36
C GLY A 352 12.44 7.10 -25.96
N THR A 353 11.74 6.28 -26.74
CA THR A 353 10.49 6.68 -27.39
C THR A 353 9.31 6.21 -26.55
N PHE A 354 8.44 7.14 -26.19
CA PHE A 354 7.26 6.91 -25.37
C PHE A 354 6.00 7.13 -26.17
N ARG A 355 5.08 6.17 -26.12
CA ARG A 355 3.74 6.28 -26.68
C ARG A 355 2.74 6.52 -25.57
N VAL A 356 1.97 7.60 -25.69
CA VAL A 356 0.86 7.88 -24.77
C VAL A 356 -0.45 7.64 -25.50
N TRP A 357 -1.24 6.68 -25.02
CA TRP A 357 -2.59 6.42 -25.49
C TRP A 357 -3.59 7.18 -24.65
N TYR A 358 -4.57 7.81 -25.30
CA TYR A 358 -5.67 8.51 -24.63
C TYR A 358 -6.96 8.43 -25.45
N ARG A 359 -8.10 8.34 -24.77
CA ARG A 359 -9.42 8.33 -25.40
C ARG A 359 -10.11 9.69 -25.30
N VAL A 360 -10.58 10.19 -26.45
CA VAL A 360 -11.42 11.38 -26.52
C VAL A 360 -12.89 10.94 -26.43
N SER A 361 -13.56 11.39 -25.38
CA SER A 361 -14.97 11.09 -25.09
C SER A 361 -15.87 12.29 -25.40
N ASN A 362 -17.19 12.12 -25.37
CA ASN A 362 -18.12 13.22 -25.64
C ASN A 362 -18.35 14.16 -24.44
N GLY A 363 -17.89 13.80 -23.24
CA GLY A 363 -18.02 14.61 -22.02
C GLY A 363 -19.45 14.80 -21.48
N LYS A 364 -20.45 14.05 -21.95
CA LYS A 364 -21.86 14.23 -21.53
C LYS A 364 -22.27 13.21 -20.47
N THR A 365 -23.31 13.56 -19.70
CA THR A 365 -23.94 12.66 -18.73
C THR A 365 -25.15 11.98 -19.34
N TYR A 366 -25.16 10.66 -19.46
CA TYR A 366 -26.27 9.87 -20.03
C TYR A 366 -26.17 8.38 -19.64
N ASN A 367 -27.28 7.65 -19.77
CA ASN A 367 -27.32 6.19 -19.68
C ASN A 367 -27.60 5.60 -21.07
N ILE A 368 -27.10 4.39 -21.35
CA ILE A 368 -27.36 3.66 -22.59
C ILE A 368 -28.44 2.61 -22.32
N LYS A 369 -29.58 2.78 -22.97
CA LYS A 369 -30.72 1.85 -22.87
C LYS A 369 -30.50 0.63 -23.74
N THR A 370 -31.11 -0.48 -23.36
CA THR A 370 -31.03 -1.73 -24.13
C THR A 370 -31.50 -1.55 -25.57
N SER A 371 -32.55 -0.76 -25.83
CA SER A 371 -33.08 -0.50 -27.17
C SER A 371 -32.15 0.29 -28.10
N GLU A 372 -31.16 1.01 -27.57
CA GLU A 372 -30.28 1.90 -28.34
C GLU A 372 -29.12 1.16 -28.99
N ILE A 373 -28.66 0.06 -28.37
CA ILE A 373 -27.61 -0.82 -28.90
C ILE A 373 -28.21 -2.20 -29.18
N GLN A 374 -28.77 -2.33 -30.38
CA GLN A 374 -29.31 -3.59 -30.90
C GLN A 374 -28.70 -3.94 -32.25
N ASN A 375 -28.36 -5.22 -32.45
CA ASN A 375 -27.90 -5.80 -33.72
C ASN A 375 -26.71 -5.06 -34.33
N LYS A 376 -25.78 -4.59 -33.50
CA LYS A 376 -24.52 -3.99 -33.96
C LYS A 376 -23.55 -5.11 -34.33
N SER A 377 -22.72 -4.90 -35.35
CA SER A 377 -21.83 -5.92 -35.88
C SER A 377 -20.38 -5.48 -35.95
N VAL A 378 -19.47 -6.39 -35.62
CA VAL A 378 -18.01 -6.21 -35.72
C VAL A 378 -17.41 -7.46 -36.37
N LYS A 379 -16.31 -7.27 -37.10
CA LYS A 379 -15.61 -8.35 -37.82
C LYS A 379 -14.20 -8.54 -37.27
N TYR A 380 -13.86 -9.78 -36.94
CA TYR A 380 -12.52 -10.20 -36.56
C TYR A 380 -11.90 -11.09 -37.63
N THR A 381 -10.63 -10.85 -37.98
CA THR A 381 -9.87 -11.73 -38.85
C THR A 381 -8.96 -12.62 -38.02
N TYR A 382 -9.03 -13.94 -38.20
CA TYR A 382 -8.30 -14.94 -37.42
C TYR A 382 -7.62 -15.98 -38.32
N ARG A 383 -6.59 -16.66 -37.80
CA ARG A 383 -5.87 -17.71 -38.54
C ARG A 383 -6.56 -19.06 -38.39
N THR A 384 -6.73 -19.79 -39.49
CA THR A 384 -7.33 -21.12 -39.49
C THR A 384 -6.39 -22.18 -38.89
N LYS A 385 -6.97 -23.29 -38.41
CA LYS A 385 -6.25 -24.41 -37.79
C LYS A 385 -5.71 -25.46 -38.79
N THR A 386 -6.24 -25.48 -40.03
CA THR A 386 -5.98 -26.56 -40.98
C THR A 386 -5.82 -26.05 -42.41
N GLN A 387 -4.58 -25.95 -42.86
CA GLN A 387 -4.05 -26.26 -44.20
C GLN A 387 -2.58 -25.78 -44.20
N SER A 388 -1.76 -26.35 -45.07
CA SER A 388 -0.29 -26.23 -45.18
C SER A 388 0.29 -24.79 -45.31
N SER A 389 -0.54 -23.78 -45.15
CA SER A 389 -0.22 -22.35 -45.05
C SER A 389 -1.36 -21.69 -44.28
N TYR A 390 -1.08 -21.00 -43.18
CA TYR A 390 -2.04 -20.32 -42.30
C TYR A 390 -2.96 -19.35 -43.06
N GLU A 391 -4.06 -19.83 -43.65
CA GLU A 391 -5.04 -18.98 -44.32
C GLU A 391 -5.80 -18.10 -43.30
N SER A 392 -6.14 -16.88 -43.71
CA SER A 392 -6.92 -15.94 -42.89
C SER A 392 -8.42 -16.10 -43.14
N SER A 393 -9.19 -16.31 -42.07
CA SER A 393 -10.66 -16.35 -42.09
C SER A 393 -11.26 -15.19 -41.31
N THR A 394 -12.54 -14.89 -41.55
CA THR A 394 -13.27 -13.80 -40.91
C THR A 394 -14.41 -14.34 -40.07
N LEU A 395 -14.50 -13.87 -38.82
CA LEU A 395 -15.63 -14.04 -37.91
C LEU A 395 -16.42 -12.73 -37.85
N ASP A 396 -17.65 -12.73 -38.35
CA ASP A 396 -18.63 -11.66 -38.18
C ASP A 396 -19.46 -11.97 -36.93
N ILE A 397 -19.45 -11.05 -35.97
CA ILE A 397 -20.23 -11.14 -34.74
C ILE A 397 -21.27 -10.03 -34.71
N ARG A 398 -22.49 -10.38 -34.31
CA ARG A 398 -23.56 -9.43 -33.98
C ARG A 398 -23.82 -9.46 -32.49
N PHE A 399 -24.00 -8.29 -31.91
CA PHE A 399 -24.21 -8.11 -30.48
C PHE A 399 -25.32 -7.09 -30.19
N SER A 400 -25.92 -7.28 -29.01
CA SER A 400 -26.97 -6.43 -28.47
C SER A 400 -26.76 -6.23 -26.97
N LEU A 401 -27.07 -5.04 -26.49
CA LEU A 401 -27.06 -4.72 -25.07
C LEU A 401 -28.30 -5.34 -24.41
N GLN A 402 -28.09 -6.10 -23.34
CA GLN A 402 -29.16 -6.84 -22.64
C GLN A 402 -29.62 -6.18 -21.34
N TYR A 403 -28.75 -5.37 -20.73
CA TYR A 403 -29.04 -4.56 -19.55
C TYR A 403 -28.61 -3.13 -19.80
N GLU A 404 -29.22 -2.19 -19.10
CA GLU A 404 -28.75 -0.81 -19.16
C GLU A 404 -27.30 -0.72 -18.68
N SER A 405 -26.54 0.13 -19.35
CA SER A 405 -25.08 0.29 -19.22
C SER A 405 -24.69 1.10 -17.99
N ASP A 406 -23.39 1.09 -17.66
CA ASP A 406 -22.81 2.10 -16.78
C ASP A 406 -22.96 3.49 -17.40
N ARG A 407 -23.25 4.47 -16.55
CA ARG A 407 -23.57 5.83 -16.98
C ARG A 407 -22.32 6.63 -17.33
N ALA A 408 -22.36 7.28 -18.48
CA ALA A 408 -21.40 8.32 -18.81
C ALA A 408 -21.57 9.50 -17.84
N GLN A 409 -20.48 10.10 -17.41
CA GLN A 409 -20.48 11.27 -16.52
C GLN A 409 -19.67 12.41 -17.14
N SER A 410 -20.17 13.63 -16.97
CA SER A 410 -19.45 14.85 -17.31
C SER A 410 -18.37 15.18 -16.26
N ALA A 411 -17.38 15.97 -16.66
CA ALA A 411 -16.35 16.48 -15.76
C ALA A 411 -16.93 17.37 -14.66
N GLU A 412 -16.22 17.51 -13.54
CA GLU A 412 -16.67 18.35 -12.42
C GLU A 412 -16.84 19.82 -12.84
N THR A 413 -17.94 20.45 -12.43
CA THR A 413 -18.18 21.87 -12.70
C THR A 413 -17.30 22.77 -11.82
N ILE A 414 -17.17 24.05 -12.19
CA ILE A 414 -16.36 25.00 -11.43
C ILE A 414 -16.90 25.14 -10.00
N GLU A 415 -18.22 25.21 -9.87
CA GLU A 415 -18.94 25.36 -8.60
C GLU A 415 -18.72 24.15 -7.70
N GLN A 416 -18.77 22.94 -8.26
CA GLN A 416 -18.48 21.71 -7.51
C GLN A 416 -17.05 21.68 -7.01
N ILE A 417 -16.08 22.07 -7.85
CA ILE A 417 -14.66 22.12 -7.45
C ILE A 417 -14.46 23.13 -6.32
N LYS A 418 -15.09 24.31 -6.40
CA LYS A 418 -15.01 25.34 -5.34
C LYS A 418 -15.59 24.87 -4.01
N ALA A 419 -16.70 24.13 -4.03
CA ALA A 419 -17.31 23.61 -2.82
C ALA A 419 -16.50 22.46 -2.19
N ARG A 420 -16.01 21.53 -3.02
CA ARG A 420 -15.36 20.29 -2.56
C ARG A 420 -13.88 20.43 -2.20
N ALA A 421 -13.14 21.26 -2.93
CA ALA A 421 -11.69 21.32 -2.75
C ALA A 421 -11.27 21.78 -1.33
N PRO A 422 -11.88 22.81 -0.72
CA PRO A 422 -11.59 23.20 0.66
C PRO A 422 -11.97 22.12 1.68
N GLN A 423 -13.12 21.47 1.49
CA GLN A 423 -13.60 20.39 2.36
C GLN A 423 -12.62 19.20 2.36
N MET A 424 -12.12 18.82 1.17
CA MET A 424 -11.15 17.73 1.07
C MET A 424 -9.81 18.11 1.70
N TYR A 425 -9.35 19.35 1.55
CA TYR A 425 -8.11 19.83 2.16
C TYR A 425 -8.13 19.70 3.69
N TYR A 426 -9.29 19.96 4.32
CA TYR A 426 -9.47 19.82 5.76
C TYR A 426 -9.18 18.40 6.27
N THR A 427 -9.53 17.37 5.48
CA THR A 427 -9.30 15.96 5.84
C THR A 427 -7.84 15.50 5.72
N GLN A 428 -6.93 16.29 5.13
CA GLN A 428 -5.54 15.88 4.91
C GLN A 428 -5.36 14.49 4.23
N ASN A 429 -6.30 14.12 3.34
CA ASN A 429 -6.34 12.80 2.68
C ASN A 429 -6.57 11.58 3.61
N ARG A 430 -6.98 11.79 4.87
CA ARG A 430 -7.35 10.72 5.81
C ARG A 430 -8.62 11.08 6.57
N PHE A 431 -9.52 10.12 6.72
CA PHE A 431 -10.78 10.37 7.44
C PHE A 431 -10.61 9.95 8.89
N VAL A 432 -10.71 10.91 9.83
CA VAL A 432 -10.46 10.68 11.26
C VAL A 432 -11.65 11.11 12.10
N ASN A 433 -12.19 12.31 11.85
CA ASN A 433 -13.34 12.83 12.57
C ASN A 433 -14.65 12.52 11.82
N GLY A 434 -15.78 12.57 12.52
CA GLY A 434 -17.09 12.25 11.91
C GLY A 434 -17.49 13.17 10.74
N GLU A 435 -16.99 14.40 10.71
CA GLU A 435 -17.23 15.35 9.62
C GLU A 435 -16.43 14.98 8.36
N ASP A 436 -15.22 14.45 8.52
CA ASP A 436 -14.40 13.91 7.43
C ASP A 436 -15.12 12.77 6.73
N TYR A 437 -15.82 11.92 7.48
CA TYR A 437 -16.64 10.84 6.91
C TYR A 437 -17.83 11.37 6.11
N ASN A 438 -18.43 12.51 6.48
CA ASN A 438 -19.47 13.15 5.66
C ASN A 438 -18.92 13.59 4.30
N ILE A 439 -17.67 14.04 4.25
CA ILE A 439 -16.97 14.54 3.05
C ILE A 439 -16.39 13.39 2.23
N ALA A 440 -16.08 12.26 2.86
CA ALA A 440 -15.31 11.16 2.28
C ALA A 440 -15.84 10.68 0.90
N PRO A 441 -17.16 10.43 0.70
CA PRO A 441 -17.67 10.01 -0.61
C PRO A 441 -17.65 11.12 -1.67
N LEU A 442 -17.71 12.39 -1.25
CA LEU A 442 -17.65 13.56 -2.14
C LEU A 442 -16.26 13.73 -2.76
N SER A 443 -15.22 13.12 -2.18
CA SER A 443 -13.86 13.11 -2.75
C SER A 443 -13.76 12.35 -4.08
N LEU A 444 -14.71 11.46 -4.39
CA LEU A 444 -14.74 10.71 -5.65
C LEU A 444 -15.41 11.47 -6.82
N GLY A 445 -15.64 12.78 -6.67
CA GLY A 445 -16.14 13.65 -7.72
C GLY A 445 -17.63 13.47 -8.01
N ASN A 446 -18.00 13.41 -9.30
CA ASN A 446 -19.39 13.50 -9.77
C ASN A 446 -20.28 12.27 -9.52
N THR A 447 -19.79 11.24 -8.84
CA THR A 447 -20.59 10.05 -8.55
C THR A 447 -21.60 10.28 -7.41
N VAL A 448 -21.22 11.09 -6.42
CA VAL A 448 -22.04 11.36 -5.22
C VAL A 448 -22.67 12.74 -5.34
N LEU A 449 -23.98 12.79 -5.11
CA LEU A 449 -24.70 14.04 -4.93
C LEU A 449 -24.66 14.47 -3.46
N LYS A 450 -24.97 13.55 -2.54
CA LYS A 450 -25.05 13.82 -1.11
C LYS A 450 -24.63 12.62 -0.28
N SER A 451 -23.98 12.85 0.85
CA SER A 451 -23.57 11.80 1.79
C SER A 451 -23.72 12.25 3.24
N LYS A 452 -23.99 11.29 4.14
CA LYS A 452 -24.02 11.48 5.59
C LYS A 452 -23.46 10.26 6.30
N ALA A 453 -22.62 10.49 7.27
CA ALA A 453 -22.02 9.52 8.15
C ALA A 453 -22.74 9.54 9.50
N ILE A 454 -23.06 8.37 10.02
CA ILE A 454 -23.56 8.18 11.38
C ILE A 454 -22.69 7.13 12.04
N ASN A 455 -22.09 7.48 13.18
CA ASN A 455 -21.33 6.50 13.95
C ASN A 455 -22.29 5.56 14.70
N ARG A 456 -22.29 4.27 14.35
CA ARG A 456 -23.14 3.25 14.97
C ARG A 456 -22.58 2.78 16.31
N ILE A 457 -21.25 2.62 16.40
CA ILE A 457 -20.57 2.19 17.63
C ILE A 457 -19.36 3.09 17.87
N TYR A 458 -19.38 3.81 18.99
CA TYR A 458 -18.29 4.66 19.46
C TYR A 458 -17.59 4.00 20.65
N SER A 459 -16.31 3.65 20.53
CA SER A 459 -15.48 3.13 21.63
C SER A 459 -14.90 4.25 22.52
N GLY A 460 -15.65 5.33 22.76
CA GLY A 460 -15.34 6.27 23.82
C GLY A 460 -16.16 5.94 25.07
N GLN A 461 -15.59 5.06 25.90
CA GLN A 461 -15.98 4.62 27.25
C GLN A 461 -17.04 3.51 27.40
N SER A 462 -16.60 2.42 28.03
CA SER A 462 -17.45 1.39 28.64
C SER A 462 -17.61 1.67 30.14
N ARG A 463 -18.85 1.58 30.65
CA ARG A 463 -19.20 1.78 32.08
C ARG A 463 -18.69 0.70 33.04
N PHE A 464 -17.97 -0.30 32.56
CA PHE A 464 -17.63 -1.51 33.32
C PHE A 464 -16.13 -1.80 33.44
N ILE A 465 -15.27 -0.81 33.14
CA ILE A 465 -13.83 -0.89 33.41
C ILE A 465 -13.50 0.10 34.52
N ASP A 466 -12.91 -0.40 35.61
CA ASP A 466 -12.56 0.40 36.78
C ASP A 466 -11.33 1.27 36.48
N ILE A 467 -11.49 2.58 36.62
CA ILE A 467 -10.51 3.61 36.25
C ILE A 467 -9.57 3.85 37.42
N ASN A 468 -8.41 3.21 37.39
CA ASN A 468 -7.19 3.67 38.05
C ASN A 468 -6.14 3.71 36.92
N ASP A 469 -5.79 4.79 36.24
CA ASP A 469 -5.52 6.17 36.63
C ASP A 469 -5.32 6.93 35.29
N PRO A 470 -5.97 8.09 35.04
CA PRO A 470 -5.91 8.83 33.79
C PRO A 470 -4.66 9.72 33.60
N THR A 471 -3.61 9.56 34.41
CA THR A 471 -2.36 10.36 34.28
C THR A 471 -1.38 9.91 33.20
N GLY A 472 -1.77 8.99 32.30
CA GLY A 472 -0.93 8.59 31.16
C GLY A 472 0.20 7.64 31.55
N LYS A 473 -0.16 6.43 31.99
CA LYS A 473 0.81 5.34 32.17
C LYS A 473 0.63 4.26 31.11
N TYR A 474 1.71 4.06 30.36
CA TYR A 474 2.02 2.97 29.46
C TYR A 474 1.87 1.64 30.18
N GLN A 475 1.25 0.64 29.54
CA GLN A 475 1.25 -0.73 30.06
C GLN A 475 2.29 -1.55 29.33
N ASN A 476 3.17 -2.17 30.11
CA ASN A 476 4.09 -3.19 29.62
C ASN A 476 3.29 -4.40 29.12
N THR A 477 3.79 -5.06 28.09
CA THR A 477 3.16 -6.25 27.51
C THR A 477 3.99 -7.48 27.83
N ASP A 478 3.35 -8.52 28.35
CA ASP A 478 3.94 -9.84 28.61
C ASP A 478 3.36 -10.85 27.61
N VAL A 479 4.22 -11.49 26.80
CA VAL A 479 3.82 -12.45 25.75
C VAL A 479 4.53 -13.78 25.93
N PHE A 480 3.77 -14.86 26.10
CA PHE A 480 4.29 -16.23 26.17
C PHE A 480 4.07 -16.96 24.85
N SER A 481 5.09 -17.68 24.36
CA SER A 481 4.97 -18.53 23.16
C SER A 481 5.89 -19.75 23.23
N ASP A 482 5.61 -20.73 22.38
CA ASP A 482 6.26 -22.06 22.28
C ASP A 482 6.99 -22.27 20.94
N ASP A 483 6.97 -21.28 20.06
CA ASP A 483 7.46 -21.36 18.67
C ASP A 483 8.69 -20.48 18.40
N GLY A 484 9.39 -20.06 19.45
CA GLY A 484 10.59 -19.25 19.33
C GLY A 484 11.76 -20.02 18.71
N ALA A 485 12.71 -19.28 18.13
CA ALA A 485 13.96 -19.86 17.68
C ALA A 485 15.16 -18.96 17.97
N LEU A 486 16.35 -19.56 18.14
CA LEU A 486 17.59 -18.85 18.44
C LEU A 486 18.72 -19.42 17.57
N TYR A 487 19.51 -18.53 16.94
CA TYR A 487 20.67 -18.91 16.15
C TYR A 487 21.79 -17.86 16.23
N GLN A 488 22.97 -18.25 15.75
CA GLN A 488 24.15 -17.40 15.66
C GLN A 488 24.36 -16.95 14.20
N GLU A 489 24.72 -15.68 14.01
CA GLU A 489 25.09 -15.11 12.72
C GLU A 489 26.47 -14.45 12.78
N ASN A 490 27.30 -14.71 11.76
CA ASN A 490 28.56 -13.98 11.60
C ASN A 490 28.24 -12.66 10.89
N THR A 491 28.69 -11.56 11.47
CA THR A 491 28.47 -10.21 10.94
C THR A 491 29.81 -9.52 10.70
N GLN A 492 29.86 -8.63 9.71
CA GLN A 492 31.04 -7.84 9.38
C GLN A 492 30.70 -6.35 9.48
N PHE A 493 31.49 -5.63 10.28
CA PHE A 493 31.42 -4.18 10.40
C PHE A 493 32.54 -3.57 9.59
N ASN A 494 32.17 -2.78 8.58
CA ASN A 494 33.13 -2.02 7.79
C ASN A 494 33.03 -0.52 8.14
N ARG A 495 34.18 0.11 8.36
CA ARG A 495 34.32 1.56 8.24
C ARG A 495 35.37 1.90 7.20
N SER A 496 35.07 2.86 6.34
CA SER A 496 36.02 3.38 5.35
C SER A 496 36.34 4.85 5.57
N LEU A 497 37.53 5.26 5.12
CA LEU A 497 38.02 6.63 5.16
C LEU A 497 38.61 6.98 3.79
N LEU A 498 38.10 8.03 3.16
CA LEU A 498 38.60 8.55 1.89
C LEU A 498 39.95 9.27 2.06
N LEU A 499 40.84 9.09 1.09
CA LEU A 499 42.13 9.76 0.98
C LEU A 499 42.13 10.78 -0.18
N PRO A 500 42.82 11.92 -0.04
CA PRO A 500 43.62 12.35 1.11
C PRO A 500 42.77 12.90 2.27
N THR A 501 43.17 12.63 3.51
CA THR A 501 42.51 13.11 4.73
C THR A 501 43.41 14.10 5.48
N THR A 502 42.80 15.05 6.20
CA THR A 502 43.49 15.98 7.12
C THR A 502 43.58 15.43 8.55
N LYS A 503 42.94 14.29 8.84
CA LYS A 503 43.02 13.63 10.15
C LYS A 503 44.40 13.03 10.37
N THR A 504 44.91 13.17 11.59
CA THR A 504 46.16 12.48 11.99
C THR A 504 45.93 10.98 12.12
N ASN A 505 46.95 10.14 11.90
CA ASN A 505 46.81 8.69 12.05
C ASN A 505 46.30 8.29 13.44
N ALA A 506 46.73 8.97 14.50
CA ALA A 506 46.24 8.71 15.85
C ALA A 506 44.73 9.01 15.99
N SER A 507 44.23 10.08 15.34
CA SER A 507 42.80 10.37 15.28
C SER A 507 42.05 9.32 14.45
N ILE A 508 42.64 8.81 13.36
CA ILE A 508 42.05 7.72 12.57
C ILE A 508 41.89 6.45 13.42
N VAL A 509 42.90 6.08 14.21
CA VAL A 509 42.81 4.93 15.12
C VAL A 509 41.67 5.10 16.12
N ILE A 510 41.52 6.27 16.73
CA ILE A 510 40.48 6.52 17.75
C ILE A 510 39.08 6.64 17.14
N ASP A 511 38.95 7.29 15.98
CA ASP A 511 37.64 7.57 15.37
C ASP A 511 37.10 6.41 14.53
N ASN A 512 37.98 5.62 13.89
CA ASN A 512 37.60 4.61 12.92
C ASN A 512 37.87 3.18 13.38
N ILE A 513 38.96 2.92 14.12
CA ILE A 513 39.36 1.56 14.54
C ILE A 513 38.83 1.23 15.94
N GLN A 514 38.97 2.13 16.92
CA GLN A 514 38.57 1.88 18.30
C GLN A 514 37.06 1.57 18.47
N PRO A 515 36.12 2.19 17.73
CA PRO A 515 34.71 1.83 17.84
C PRO A 515 34.44 0.38 17.44
N LEU A 516 35.18 -0.16 16.45
CA LEU A 516 35.00 -1.53 15.97
C LEU A 516 35.32 -2.58 17.04
N ILE A 517 36.38 -2.40 17.83
CA ILE A 517 36.67 -3.30 18.96
C ILE A 517 35.67 -3.14 20.13
N GLY A 518 34.88 -2.07 20.13
CA GLY A 518 33.82 -1.82 21.11
C GLY A 518 32.46 -2.42 20.74
N GLU A 519 32.29 -2.91 19.51
CA GLU A 519 31.02 -3.50 19.08
C GLU A 519 30.72 -4.80 19.83
N ASN A 520 29.47 -4.95 20.31
CA ASN A 520 29.05 -6.11 21.11
C ASN A 520 29.34 -7.44 20.39
N ALA A 521 29.11 -7.50 19.08
CA ALA A 521 29.34 -8.68 18.27
C ALA A 521 30.82 -9.07 18.19
N VAL A 522 31.74 -8.10 18.17
CA VAL A 522 33.19 -8.34 18.14
C VAL A 522 33.67 -8.87 19.51
N ILE A 523 33.13 -8.31 20.60
CA ILE A 523 33.39 -8.78 21.97
C ILE A 523 32.90 -10.23 22.14
N GLN A 524 31.66 -10.52 21.70
CA GLN A 524 31.08 -11.86 21.76
C GLN A 524 31.91 -12.87 20.97
N ARG A 525 32.41 -12.49 19.78
CA ARG A 525 33.31 -13.34 18.99
C ARG A 525 34.61 -13.65 19.73
N TYR A 526 35.22 -12.67 20.39
CA TYR A 526 36.41 -12.88 21.20
C TYR A 526 36.14 -13.83 22.38
N GLN A 527 35.02 -13.65 23.08
CA GLN A 527 34.64 -14.48 24.23
C GLN A 527 34.24 -15.90 23.82
N ALA A 528 33.60 -16.08 22.67
CA ALA A 528 33.15 -17.37 22.16
C ALA A 528 34.29 -18.27 21.67
N TYR A 529 35.46 -17.68 21.36
CA TYR A 529 36.63 -18.39 20.83
C TYR A 529 37.25 -19.32 21.90
N PRO A 530 37.26 -20.65 21.70
CA PRO A 530 37.64 -21.61 22.73
C PRO A 530 39.02 -21.38 23.34
N SER A 531 40.01 -21.01 22.52
CA SER A 531 41.40 -20.81 22.97
C SER A 531 41.60 -19.58 23.87
N ASN A 532 40.57 -18.74 24.07
CA ASN A 532 40.58 -17.62 25.00
C ASN A 532 39.99 -17.98 26.36
N THR A 533 39.36 -19.16 26.50
CA THR A 533 38.81 -19.67 27.75
C THR A 533 39.79 -20.63 28.40
N ILE A 534 40.12 -20.40 29.67
CA ILE A 534 41.08 -21.20 30.44
C ILE A 534 40.36 -21.81 31.66
N GLY A 535 40.38 -23.14 31.76
CA GLY A 535 39.88 -23.86 32.92
C GLY A 535 40.82 -23.74 34.12
N ILE A 536 40.27 -23.70 35.34
CA ILE A 536 41.02 -23.62 36.58
C ILE A 536 41.01 -25.01 37.24
N GLU A 537 42.16 -25.68 37.31
CA GLU A 537 42.27 -27.05 37.84
C GLU A 537 42.13 -27.15 39.37
N ILE A 538 42.43 -26.08 40.11
CA ILE A 538 42.38 -26.04 41.57
C ILE A 538 41.18 -25.20 42.00
N GLN A 539 40.30 -25.75 42.85
CA GLN A 539 39.13 -25.04 43.39
C GLN A 539 39.57 -23.86 44.30
N GLN A 540 39.59 -22.66 43.73
CA GLN A 540 39.95 -21.42 44.41
C GLN A 540 38.69 -20.67 44.83
N ALA A 541 38.57 -20.32 46.10
CA ALA A 541 37.36 -19.71 46.65
C ALA A 541 37.44 -18.18 46.70
N TRP A 542 36.36 -17.52 46.27
CA TRP A 542 36.17 -16.09 46.46
C TRP A 542 35.98 -15.75 47.94
N THR A 543 36.79 -14.81 48.45
CA THR A 543 36.75 -14.31 49.82
C THR A 543 36.55 -12.79 49.80
N PRO A 544 35.31 -12.28 49.90
CA PRO A 544 35.02 -10.85 49.97
C PRO A 544 35.50 -10.23 51.29
N VAL A 545 35.84 -8.95 51.27
CA VAL A 545 36.15 -8.17 52.48
C VAL A 545 34.95 -7.30 52.83
N TYR A 546 34.40 -7.48 54.02
CA TYR A 546 33.21 -6.76 54.49
C TYR A 546 33.58 -5.57 55.39
N ASN A 547 32.73 -4.54 55.40
CA ASN A 547 32.56 -3.70 56.59
C ASN A 547 31.34 -4.22 57.38
N SER A 548 31.12 -3.76 58.62
CA SER A 548 30.08 -4.29 59.52
C SER A 548 28.62 -4.18 59.04
N ASN A 549 28.35 -3.61 57.86
CA ASN A 549 27.00 -3.34 57.34
C ASN A 549 26.62 -4.12 56.06
N TYR A 550 27.50 -4.94 55.45
CA TYR A 550 27.21 -5.64 54.19
C TYR A 550 27.50 -7.15 54.25
N THR A 551 26.62 -7.97 53.63
CA THR A 551 26.73 -9.45 53.56
C THR A 551 27.33 -9.95 52.23
N THR A 552 27.42 -9.09 51.20
CA THR A 552 28.09 -9.34 49.90
C THR A 552 28.91 -8.09 49.51
N ASN A 553 30.04 -8.26 48.82
CA ASN A 553 30.86 -7.15 48.34
C ASN A 553 31.52 -7.51 46.99
N THR A 554 31.76 -6.51 46.12
CA THR A 554 32.53 -6.65 44.88
C THR A 554 34.03 -6.64 45.12
N TYR A 555 34.47 -6.19 46.30
CA TYR A 555 35.87 -6.14 46.70
C TYR A 555 36.27 -7.37 47.52
N GLY A 556 37.33 -8.06 47.10
CA GLY A 556 37.78 -9.30 47.73
C GLY A 556 39.04 -9.87 47.09
N ARG A 557 39.33 -11.14 47.41
CA ARG A 557 40.47 -11.89 46.86
C ARG A 557 40.10 -13.35 46.62
N ILE A 558 40.82 -13.99 45.71
CA ILE A 558 40.66 -15.41 45.38
C ILE A 558 41.76 -16.18 46.13
N LEU A 559 41.33 -17.09 47.01
CA LEU A 559 42.22 -17.85 47.89
C LEU A 559 42.13 -19.35 47.60
N GLY A 560 43.27 -20.03 47.67
CA GLY A 560 43.32 -21.49 47.71
C GLY A 560 42.91 -22.03 49.08
N SER A 561 42.76 -23.35 49.20
CA SER A 561 42.45 -24.05 50.46
C SER A 561 43.46 -23.80 51.59
N SER A 562 44.69 -23.36 51.27
CA SER A 562 45.75 -22.99 52.21
C SER A 562 45.77 -21.50 52.62
N GLY A 563 44.85 -20.68 52.12
CA GLY A 563 44.83 -19.22 52.36
C GLY A 563 45.84 -18.42 51.54
N THR A 564 46.56 -19.05 50.61
CA THR A 564 47.45 -18.40 49.64
C THR A 564 46.63 -17.65 48.59
N VAL A 565 47.05 -16.45 48.20
CA VAL A 565 46.46 -15.69 47.09
C VAL A 565 46.80 -16.39 45.78
N TYR A 566 45.80 -16.73 44.99
CA TYR A 566 45.96 -17.41 43.71
C TYR A 566 45.40 -16.56 42.55
N GLY A 567 46.08 -16.68 41.40
CA GLY A 567 45.75 -15.96 40.18
C GLY A 567 46.30 -14.54 40.14
N SER A 568 46.87 -14.16 38.99
CA SER A 568 47.21 -12.77 38.64
C SER A 568 46.30 -12.36 37.49
N TYR A 569 45.06 -12.02 37.82
CA TYR A 569 44.06 -11.63 36.82
C TYR A 569 44.23 -10.15 36.48
N GLN A 570 44.16 -9.81 35.20
CA GLN A 570 44.25 -8.43 34.76
C GLN A 570 42.87 -7.78 34.67
N VAL A 571 42.84 -6.45 34.54
CA VAL A 571 41.61 -5.71 34.26
C VAL A 571 41.03 -6.18 32.92
N GLY A 572 39.73 -6.49 32.92
CA GLY A 572 39.01 -7.02 31.76
C GLY A 572 38.93 -8.55 31.70
N THR A 573 39.60 -9.29 32.60
CA THR A 573 39.42 -10.75 32.71
C THR A 573 38.03 -11.09 33.22
N LEU A 574 37.35 -12.04 32.58
CA LEU A 574 36.00 -12.47 32.96
C LEU A 574 36.06 -13.85 33.63
N ILE A 575 35.68 -13.95 34.91
CA ILE A 575 35.84 -15.16 35.73
C ILE A 575 34.48 -15.76 36.05
N LYS A 576 34.35 -17.09 35.93
CA LYS A 576 33.16 -17.85 36.33
C LYS A 576 33.37 -18.46 37.70
N PHE A 577 32.45 -18.13 38.61
CA PHE A 577 32.34 -18.69 39.94
C PHE A 577 31.18 -19.69 40.00
N SER A 578 31.34 -20.76 40.77
CA SER A 578 30.33 -21.81 40.95
C SER A 578 30.27 -22.31 42.38
N ASN A 579 29.06 -22.58 42.89
CA ASN A 579 28.83 -23.28 44.16
C ASN A 579 27.50 -24.03 44.13
N SER A 580 27.52 -25.34 44.42
CA SER A 580 26.32 -26.20 44.54
C SER A 580 25.24 -25.99 43.46
N GLY A 581 25.65 -25.77 42.20
CA GLY A 581 24.76 -25.59 41.05
C GLY A 581 24.40 -24.15 40.69
N THR A 582 24.80 -23.15 41.49
CA THR A 582 24.67 -21.72 41.13
C THR A 582 25.96 -21.21 40.51
N THR A 583 25.88 -20.57 39.34
CA THR A 583 27.01 -19.97 38.63
C THR A 583 26.88 -18.45 38.53
N ILE A 584 28.00 -17.74 38.66
CA ILE A 584 28.07 -16.27 38.52
C ILE A 584 29.32 -15.91 37.72
N TRP A 585 29.14 -15.12 36.67
CA TRP A 585 30.24 -14.51 35.95
C TRP A 585 30.52 -13.10 36.45
N ALA A 586 31.79 -12.75 36.61
CA ALA A 586 32.22 -11.43 37.03
C ALA A 586 33.49 -10.98 36.29
N SER A 587 33.48 -9.77 35.75
CA SER A 587 34.66 -9.14 35.15
C SER A 587 35.51 -8.44 36.22
N VAL A 588 36.83 -8.48 36.06
CA VAL A 588 37.79 -7.77 36.90
C VAL A 588 37.84 -6.31 36.46
N VAL A 589 37.31 -5.41 37.30
CA VAL A 589 37.24 -3.96 37.03
C VAL A 589 38.53 -3.27 37.45
N SER A 590 39.10 -3.66 38.57
CA SER A 590 40.36 -3.11 39.08
C SER A 590 41.15 -4.17 39.83
N VAL A 591 42.47 -4.09 39.71
CA VAL A 591 43.44 -4.88 40.47
C VAL A 591 44.15 -3.96 41.44
N LEU A 592 44.27 -4.38 42.70
CA LEU A 592 44.91 -3.64 43.79
C LEU A 592 46.09 -4.45 44.36
N ASP A 593 46.98 -3.79 45.08
CA ASP A 593 48.16 -4.42 45.69
C ASP A 593 47.80 -5.64 46.55
N ASN A 594 48.68 -6.64 46.61
CA ASN A 594 48.49 -7.91 47.33
C ASN A 594 47.34 -8.81 46.83
N GLY A 595 46.93 -8.67 45.55
CA GLY A 595 45.98 -9.58 44.90
C GLY A 595 44.53 -9.38 45.32
N PHE A 596 44.17 -8.14 45.65
CA PHE A 596 42.79 -7.74 45.82
C PHE A 596 42.18 -7.33 44.49
N TYR A 597 40.95 -7.76 44.26
CA TYR A 597 40.19 -7.51 43.05
C TYR A 597 38.90 -6.77 43.36
N VAL A 598 38.53 -5.86 42.46
CA VAL A 598 37.18 -5.28 42.38
C VAL A 598 36.48 -5.94 41.20
N LEU A 599 35.42 -6.68 41.48
CA LEU A 599 34.59 -7.37 40.49
C LEU A 599 33.42 -6.50 40.03
N SER A 600 32.90 -6.75 38.83
CA SER A 600 31.72 -6.04 38.30
C SER A 600 30.40 -6.45 38.95
N THR A 601 30.34 -7.61 39.60
CA THR A 601 29.17 -8.07 40.36
C THR A 601 29.59 -8.65 41.72
N SER A 602 28.69 -8.58 42.70
CA SER A 602 28.95 -9.11 44.03
C SER A 602 28.87 -10.63 44.03
N VAL A 603 29.97 -11.31 44.37
CA VAL A 603 30.03 -12.77 44.47
C VAL A 603 29.96 -13.19 45.94
N PRO A 604 29.08 -14.13 46.33
CA PRO A 604 29.03 -14.67 47.69
C PRO A 604 30.34 -15.34 48.11
N SER A 605 30.67 -15.26 49.41
CA SER A 605 31.86 -15.91 49.96
C SER A 605 31.80 -17.44 49.78
N GLY A 606 32.93 -18.05 49.42
CA GLY A 606 33.06 -19.50 49.27
C GLY A 606 32.71 -20.05 47.88
N MET A 607 32.27 -19.23 46.93
CA MET A 607 32.12 -19.67 45.54
C MET A 607 33.48 -19.94 44.88
N GLN A 608 33.57 -21.02 44.11
CA GLN A 608 34.82 -21.47 43.51
C GLN A 608 34.99 -20.94 42.08
N ALA A 609 36.12 -20.34 41.76
CA ALA A 609 36.48 -19.98 40.39
C ALA A 609 36.79 -21.26 39.60
N ILE A 610 36.07 -21.48 38.49
CA ILE A 610 36.14 -22.71 37.69
C ILE A 610 36.76 -22.50 36.30
N GLU A 611 36.51 -21.34 35.68
CA GLU A 611 37.09 -20.96 34.39
C GLU A 611 37.17 -19.44 34.29
N TYR A 612 38.06 -18.94 33.42
CA TYR A 612 38.13 -17.52 33.09
C TYR A 612 38.43 -17.30 31.60
N ILE A 613 37.98 -16.18 31.07
CA ILE A 613 38.26 -15.71 29.72
C ILE A 613 39.33 -14.63 29.80
N LEU A 614 40.31 -14.68 28.88
CA LEU A 614 41.40 -13.69 28.76
C LEU A 614 40.87 -12.25 28.72
N PRO A 615 41.66 -11.27 29.22
CA PRO A 615 41.21 -9.89 29.32
C PRO A 615 40.94 -9.28 27.93
N TYR A 616 39.83 -8.56 27.82
CA TYR A 616 39.46 -7.81 26.62
C TYR A 616 39.27 -6.32 26.95
N ARG A 617 39.94 -5.44 26.20
CA ARG A 617 39.84 -3.98 26.36
C ARG A 617 39.18 -3.34 25.15
N THR A 618 38.13 -2.56 25.37
CA THR A 618 37.43 -1.77 24.34
C THR A 618 38.13 -0.46 24.00
N ARG A 619 39.32 -0.20 24.57
CA ARG A 619 40.11 1.02 24.37
C ARG A 619 41.60 0.70 24.24
N PHE A 620 42.24 1.34 23.27
CA PHE A 620 43.68 1.27 23.10
C PHE A 620 44.40 2.17 24.12
N ASN A 621 45.54 1.72 24.62
CA ASN A 621 46.44 2.56 25.39
C ASN A 621 47.32 3.43 24.47
N THR A 622 48.06 4.39 25.03
CA THR A 622 48.87 5.32 24.23
C THR A 622 49.95 4.62 23.38
N VAL A 623 50.52 3.51 23.87
CA VAL A 623 51.56 2.75 23.15
C VAL A 623 50.95 2.00 21.95
N GLU A 624 49.77 1.42 22.12
CA GLU A 624 49.02 0.73 21.06
C GLU A 624 48.55 1.68 19.97
N VAL A 625 48.07 2.88 20.35
CA VAL A 625 47.71 3.91 19.36
C VAL A 625 48.93 4.30 18.53
N GLN A 626 50.11 4.43 19.14
CA GLN A 626 51.34 4.74 18.44
C GLN A 626 51.80 3.61 17.52
N SER A 627 51.72 2.34 17.95
CA SER A 627 52.12 1.20 17.12
C SER A 627 51.21 1.01 15.90
N ILE A 628 49.89 1.17 16.06
CA ILE A 628 48.93 1.11 14.95
C ILE A 628 49.11 2.31 14.02
N SER A 629 49.35 3.52 14.57
CA SER A 629 49.61 4.72 13.76
C SER A 629 50.86 4.57 12.89
N ALA A 630 51.91 3.94 13.42
CA ALA A 630 53.14 3.66 12.67
C ALA A 630 52.92 2.63 11.55
N MET A 631 51.97 1.70 11.69
CA MET A 631 51.59 0.80 10.60
C MET A 631 50.78 1.52 9.51
N LEU A 632 49.90 2.45 9.88
CA LEU A 632 49.20 3.30 8.92
C LEU A 632 50.18 4.16 8.08
N ASP A 633 51.30 4.59 8.65
CA ASP A 633 52.34 5.34 7.91
C ASP A 633 52.99 4.51 6.79
N LYS A 634 53.02 3.18 6.92
CA LYS A 634 53.60 2.28 5.91
C LYS A 634 52.74 2.15 4.65
N LYS A 635 51.44 2.49 4.72
CA LYS A 635 50.48 2.37 3.60
C LYS A 635 50.44 0.96 2.99
N THR A 636 50.46 -0.05 3.85
CA THR A 636 50.32 -1.47 3.51
C THR A 636 49.15 -2.07 4.27
N ASP A 637 48.67 -3.22 3.80
CA ASP A 637 47.64 -3.99 4.50
C ASP A 637 48.21 -4.60 5.79
N PHE A 638 47.43 -4.55 6.86
CA PHE A 638 47.79 -5.16 8.12
C PHE A 638 46.56 -5.62 8.90
N VAL A 639 46.78 -6.52 9.84
CA VAL A 639 45.74 -7.06 10.72
C VAL A 639 46.01 -6.68 12.17
N ILE A 640 44.97 -6.54 12.97
CA ILE A 640 45.09 -6.28 14.41
C ILE A 640 44.62 -7.51 15.17
N VAL A 641 45.50 -8.03 16.03
CA VAL A 641 45.25 -9.18 16.90
C VAL A 641 45.39 -8.78 18.36
N HIS A 642 44.75 -9.56 19.24
CA HIS A 642 44.95 -9.44 20.68
C HIS A 642 45.89 -10.53 21.16
N ASP A 643 47.08 -10.15 21.64
CA ASP A 643 48.07 -11.10 22.10
C ASP A 643 47.67 -11.72 23.45
N LYS A 644 47.81 -13.05 23.54
CA LYS A 644 47.42 -13.84 24.71
C LYS A 644 48.43 -13.73 25.85
N GLU A 645 49.71 -13.52 25.53
CA GLU A 645 50.79 -13.48 26.52
C GLU A 645 50.98 -12.07 27.10
N THR A 646 51.06 -11.06 26.23
CA THR A 646 51.27 -9.67 26.65
C THR A 646 49.99 -8.88 26.88
N THR A 647 48.81 -9.47 26.59
CA THR A 647 47.48 -8.84 26.83
C THR A 647 47.32 -7.46 26.16
N SER A 648 47.95 -7.32 25.00
CA SER A 648 48.05 -6.07 24.25
C SER A 648 47.53 -6.22 22.82
N TRP A 649 47.09 -5.10 22.25
CA TRP A 649 46.67 -5.01 20.87
C TRP A 649 47.90 -4.84 19.96
N VAL A 650 48.11 -5.79 19.06
CA VAL A 650 49.30 -5.84 18.21
C VAL A 650 48.91 -5.76 16.73
N PRO A 651 49.40 -4.77 15.97
CA PRO A 651 49.23 -4.77 14.53
C PRO A 651 50.33 -5.61 13.85
N ILE A 652 49.93 -6.45 12.89
CA ILE A 652 50.79 -7.37 12.14
C ILE A 652 50.62 -7.10 10.66
N GLU A 653 51.71 -6.79 9.96
CA GLU A 653 51.72 -6.56 8.52
C GLU A 653 51.46 -7.88 7.78
N ALA A 654 50.24 -8.02 7.24
CA ALA A 654 49.75 -9.21 6.56
C ALA A 654 48.50 -8.85 5.73
N SER A 655 48.34 -9.49 4.58
CA SER A 655 47.12 -9.44 3.76
C SER A 655 46.52 -10.84 3.74
N THR A 656 45.47 -11.07 4.52
CA THR A 656 44.73 -12.34 4.53
C THR A 656 43.23 -12.08 4.66
N ASN A 657 42.44 -13.04 4.16
CA ASN A 657 41.00 -13.12 4.43
C ASN A 657 40.67 -14.24 5.44
N ASP A 658 41.69 -14.86 6.03
CA ASP A 658 41.53 -15.88 7.06
C ASP A 658 41.06 -15.25 8.38
N ASP A 659 40.38 -16.04 9.22
CA ASP A 659 39.91 -15.60 10.53
C ASP A 659 41.01 -15.63 11.61
N THR A 660 42.09 -16.38 11.38
CA THR A 660 43.19 -16.57 12.33
C THR A 660 44.54 -16.32 11.68
N ILE A 661 45.54 -15.98 12.49
CA ILE A 661 46.94 -15.84 12.09
C ILE A 661 47.84 -16.48 13.14
N VAL A 662 48.98 -17.03 12.70
CA VAL A 662 50.00 -17.54 13.62
C VAL A 662 50.91 -16.40 14.05
N TYR A 663 50.90 -16.08 15.35
CA TYR A 663 51.76 -15.07 15.96
C TYR A 663 52.51 -15.68 17.14
N ASN A 664 53.84 -15.54 17.17
CA ASN A 664 54.72 -16.15 18.18
C ASN A 664 54.51 -17.67 18.38
N GLY A 665 54.18 -18.40 17.31
CA GLY A 665 53.92 -19.85 17.37
C GLY A 665 52.52 -20.25 17.87
N ASN A 666 51.68 -19.28 18.22
CA ASN A 666 50.30 -19.48 18.67
C ASN A 666 49.31 -19.02 17.59
N GLU A 667 48.22 -19.76 17.42
CA GLU A 667 47.09 -19.32 16.59
C GLU A 667 46.25 -18.29 17.37
N VAL A 668 46.09 -17.10 16.80
CA VAL A 668 45.35 -15.97 17.36
C VAL A 668 44.28 -15.48 16.39
N LEU A 669 43.17 -14.97 16.94
CA LEU A 669 42.04 -14.46 16.17
C LEU A 669 42.35 -13.09 15.59
N ILE A 670 42.06 -12.89 14.30
CA ILE A 670 42.09 -11.56 13.67
C ILE A 670 40.82 -10.81 14.06
N ILE A 671 40.99 -9.67 14.73
CA ILE A 671 39.89 -8.83 15.19
C ILE A 671 39.54 -7.77 14.16
N ILE A 672 40.55 -7.12 13.57
CA ILE A 672 40.38 -6.10 12.53
C ILE A 672 41.32 -6.38 11.37
N ASN A 673 40.78 -6.39 10.16
CA ASN A 673 41.53 -6.34 8.90
C ASN A 673 41.57 -4.89 8.41
N VAL A 674 42.77 -4.38 8.14
CA VAL A 674 42.99 -3.03 7.62
C VAL A 674 43.55 -3.12 6.22
N LYS A 675 42.79 -2.62 5.23
CA LYS A 675 43.16 -2.63 3.82
C LYS A 675 43.44 -1.23 3.32
N TYR A 676 44.51 -1.08 2.55
CA TYR A 676 44.93 0.17 1.95
C TYR A 676 44.72 0.14 0.43
N THR A 677 44.05 1.17 -0.08
CA THR A 677 44.07 1.50 -1.51
C THR A 677 44.61 2.91 -1.72
N ALA A 678 44.93 3.28 -2.96
CA ALA A 678 45.38 4.63 -3.27
C ALA A 678 44.32 5.72 -2.95
N GLU A 679 43.05 5.33 -2.80
CA GLU A 679 41.90 6.23 -2.63
C GLU A 679 41.24 6.09 -1.25
N THR A 680 41.42 4.97 -0.55
CA THR A 680 40.70 4.65 0.70
C THR A 680 41.53 3.84 1.70
N TRP A 681 41.24 4.05 2.99
CA TRP A 681 41.45 3.05 4.03
C TRP A 681 40.13 2.33 4.31
N GLU A 682 40.18 1.00 4.41
CA GLU A 682 39.06 0.16 4.81
C GLU A 682 39.41 -0.61 6.08
N PHE A 683 38.52 -0.55 7.07
CA PHE A 683 38.65 -1.19 8.38
C PHE A 683 37.50 -2.18 8.54
N ASP A 684 37.81 -3.46 8.45
CA ASP A 684 36.86 -4.57 8.52
C ASP A 684 37.00 -5.28 9.88
N ALA A 685 35.93 -5.35 10.66
CA ALA A 685 35.87 -6.15 11.89
C ALA A 685 34.82 -7.24 11.77
N ASN A 686 35.22 -8.46 12.09
CA ASN A 686 34.32 -9.62 12.06
C ASN A 686 33.79 -9.89 13.48
N GLY A 687 32.47 -10.03 13.62
CA GLY A 687 31.75 -10.27 14.87
C GLY A 687 30.76 -11.44 14.79
N ILE A 688 30.21 -11.80 15.94
CA ILE A 688 29.15 -12.82 16.08
C ILE A 688 27.95 -12.15 16.76
N GLU A 689 26.78 -12.25 16.15
CA GLU A 689 25.51 -11.84 16.74
C GLU A 689 24.64 -13.05 17.08
N TYR A 690 23.90 -12.95 18.18
CA TYR A 690 22.87 -13.92 18.54
C TYR A 690 21.51 -13.34 18.17
N ILE A 691 20.73 -14.10 17.40
CA ILE A 691 19.46 -13.64 16.84
C ILE A 691 18.34 -14.51 17.37
N PHE A 692 17.37 -13.87 18.03
CA PHE A 692 16.15 -14.51 18.47
C PHE A 692 15.02 -14.23 17.48
N VAL A 693 14.18 -15.23 17.25
CA VAL A 693 13.09 -15.25 16.26
C VAL A 693 11.78 -15.56 16.96
N GLY A 694 10.75 -14.74 16.72
CA GLY A 694 9.45 -14.83 17.41
C GLY A 694 8.48 -15.91 16.89
N GLY A 695 8.90 -16.74 15.93
CA GLY A 695 8.03 -17.76 15.32
C GLY A 695 6.93 -17.18 14.44
N GLU A 696 5.80 -17.89 14.36
CA GLU A 696 4.59 -17.42 13.67
C GLU A 696 3.67 -16.62 14.60
N LYS A 697 3.71 -16.91 15.91
CA LYS A 697 2.80 -16.35 16.91
C LYS A 697 3.25 -14.99 17.46
N VAL A 698 4.54 -14.69 17.45
CA VAL A 698 5.09 -13.45 17.99
C VAL A 698 5.88 -12.69 16.94
N ARG A 699 5.53 -11.40 16.78
CA ARG A 699 6.36 -10.43 16.07
C ARG A 699 6.76 -9.34 17.04
N PHE A 700 8.04 -9.02 17.08
CA PHE A 700 8.62 -7.92 17.83
C PHE A 700 8.25 -6.60 17.16
N TYR A 701 7.72 -5.66 17.93
CA TYR A 701 7.32 -4.35 17.48
C TYR A 701 7.77 -3.30 18.49
N PHE A 702 8.05 -2.08 18.03
CA PHE A 702 8.45 -0.95 18.87
C PHE A 702 9.58 -1.25 19.87
N VAL A 703 10.46 -2.21 19.53
CA VAL A 703 11.59 -2.61 20.35
C VAL A 703 12.45 -1.38 20.63
N SER A 704 12.64 -1.08 21.91
CA SER A 704 13.52 0.00 22.33
C SER A 704 14.74 -0.55 23.04
N SER A 705 15.93 -0.21 22.54
CA SER A 705 17.19 -0.40 23.27
C SER A 705 17.33 0.59 24.44
N LYS A 706 16.43 1.57 24.56
CA LYS A 706 16.43 2.54 25.64
C LYS A 706 15.98 1.89 26.94
N LYS A 707 16.77 2.14 27.97
CA LYS A 707 16.51 1.77 29.36
C LYS A 707 15.41 2.69 29.93
N ILE A 708 14.28 2.11 30.35
CA ILE A 708 13.12 2.80 30.91
C ILE A 708 13.17 2.66 32.43
N THR A 709 12.90 3.74 33.16
CA THR A 709 12.86 3.68 34.63
C THR A 709 11.44 3.42 35.09
N ASP A 710 11.21 2.28 35.72
CA ASP A 710 9.91 2.00 36.35
C ASP A 710 9.74 2.91 37.57
N ILE A 711 8.79 3.83 37.48
CA ILE A 711 8.46 4.83 38.50
C ILE A 711 7.96 4.22 39.82
N SER A 712 7.50 2.96 39.82
CA SER A 712 7.01 2.28 41.02
C SER A 712 8.11 1.56 41.79
N THR A 713 9.11 1.02 41.08
CA THR A 713 10.22 0.27 41.69
C THR A 713 11.54 1.06 41.73
N GLY A 714 11.63 2.17 40.98
CA GLY A 714 12.87 2.94 40.79
C GLY A 714 13.95 2.18 40.02
N THR A 715 13.60 1.02 39.45
CA THR A 715 14.53 0.16 38.72
C THR A 715 14.48 0.43 37.24
N VAL A 716 15.65 0.35 36.60
CA VAL A 716 15.77 0.52 35.17
C VAL A 716 15.49 -0.81 34.48
N GLN A 717 14.44 -0.87 33.68
CA GLN A 717 14.02 -2.02 32.89
C GLN A 717 14.21 -1.73 31.39
N SER A 718 14.38 -2.79 30.62
CA SER A 718 14.42 -2.76 29.16
C SER A 718 13.85 -4.08 28.67
N ASP A 719 13.44 -4.11 27.39
CA ASP A 719 12.89 -5.31 26.77
C ASP A 719 13.79 -6.53 26.99
N LYS A 720 13.15 -7.65 27.36
CA LYS A 720 13.83 -8.92 27.57
C LYS A 720 13.07 -10.10 27.03
N ILE A 721 13.84 -11.13 26.69
CA ILE A 721 13.35 -12.44 26.27
C ILE A 721 13.85 -13.44 27.31
N GLU A 722 12.91 -14.06 28.01
CA GLU A 722 13.17 -15.06 29.03
C GLU A 722 12.88 -16.45 28.45
N ILE A 723 13.92 -17.24 28.25
CA ILE A 723 13.80 -18.64 27.84
C ILE A 723 13.44 -19.47 29.06
N LEU A 724 12.31 -20.17 28.98
CA LEU A 724 11.73 -20.87 30.11
C LEU A 724 12.50 -22.16 30.43
N SER A 725 12.56 -22.53 31.71
CA SER A 725 13.26 -23.74 32.16
C SER A 725 12.61 -25.05 31.69
N SER A 726 11.41 -25.01 31.09
CA SER A 726 10.74 -26.15 30.46
C SER A 726 11.49 -26.69 29.25
N ASN A 727 12.30 -25.86 28.60
CA ASN A 727 13.11 -26.23 27.45
C ASN A 727 14.10 -27.36 27.81
N THR A 728 14.15 -28.42 27.01
CA THR A 728 15.02 -29.57 27.28
C THR A 728 16.49 -29.33 26.92
N THR A 729 17.41 -30.01 27.58
CA THR A 729 18.83 -30.03 27.22
C THR A 729 19.15 -31.22 26.30
N SER A 730 20.17 -31.07 25.46
CA SER A 730 20.61 -32.09 24.49
C SER A 730 21.14 -33.38 25.12
N SER A 731 21.52 -33.35 26.40
CA SER A 731 22.18 -34.47 27.08
C SER A 731 21.25 -35.36 27.91
N SER A 732 20.05 -34.90 28.32
CA SER A 732 19.27 -35.63 29.34
C SER A 732 17.74 -35.55 29.27
N ASN A 733 17.13 -34.96 28.23
CA ASN A 733 15.68 -34.71 28.16
C ASN A 733 15.10 -34.00 29.40
N SER A 734 15.96 -33.45 30.26
CA SER A 734 15.61 -32.69 31.45
C SER A 734 15.55 -31.21 31.06
N GLY A 735 14.64 -30.48 31.70
CA GLY A 735 14.54 -29.02 31.55
C GLY A 735 15.85 -28.30 31.91
N LEU A 736 16.02 -27.06 31.44
CA LEU A 736 17.13 -26.20 31.88
C LEU A 736 17.10 -26.04 33.41
N THR A 737 18.27 -25.83 34.01
CA THR A 737 18.41 -25.68 35.47
C THR A 737 17.66 -24.46 36.02
N SER A 738 17.53 -23.40 35.21
CA SER A 738 16.77 -22.18 35.51
C SER A 738 16.37 -21.48 34.22
N ASN A 739 15.49 -20.47 34.31
CA ASN A 739 15.20 -19.58 33.19
C ASN A 739 16.46 -18.83 32.76
N ILE A 740 16.56 -18.51 31.48
CA ILE A 740 17.71 -17.84 30.87
C ILE A 740 17.24 -16.51 30.25
N ASP A 741 17.75 -15.39 30.77
CA ASP A 741 17.34 -14.04 30.36
C ASP A 741 18.29 -13.43 29.30
N PHE A 742 17.74 -13.05 28.15
CA PHE A 742 18.40 -12.20 27.16
C PHE A 742 17.83 -10.78 27.16
N GLN A 743 18.70 -9.81 26.93
CA GLN A 743 18.29 -8.45 26.61
C GLN A 743 18.20 -8.28 25.08
N ILE A 744 17.16 -7.60 24.60
CA ILE A 744 17.10 -7.19 23.20
C ILE A 744 18.06 -6.00 23.01
N TYR A 745 19.04 -6.19 22.14
CA TYR A 745 20.07 -5.19 21.84
C TYR A 745 19.63 -4.25 20.71
N ASP A 746 19.17 -4.82 19.60
CA ASP A 746 18.74 -4.06 18.43
C ASP A 746 17.75 -4.84 17.54
N THR A 747 17.11 -4.15 16.60
CA THR A 747 16.24 -4.72 15.57
C THR A 747 17.01 -4.93 14.27
N ILE A 748 16.64 -5.96 13.49
CA ILE A 748 17.27 -6.21 12.21
C ILE A 748 16.62 -5.31 11.14
N GLN A 749 17.43 -4.52 10.44
CA GLN A 749 16.98 -3.74 9.28
C GLN A 749 17.43 -4.43 7.99
N GLN A 750 16.50 -4.61 7.06
CA GLN A 750 16.79 -5.13 5.72
C GLN A 750 17.47 -4.07 4.84
N GLU A 751 18.12 -4.47 3.74
CA GLU A 751 18.79 -3.55 2.80
C GLU A 751 17.86 -2.47 2.22
N ASN A 752 16.56 -2.77 2.12
CA ASN A 752 15.52 -1.84 1.65
C ASN A 752 15.07 -0.83 2.72
N GLY A 753 15.62 -0.89 3.93
CA GLY A 753 15.29 -0.05 5.07
C GLY A 753 14.10 -0.52 5.92
N TYR A 754 13.47 -1.66 5.59
CA TYR A 754 12.37 -2.25 6.36
C TYR A 754 12.90 -2.84 7.68
N LEU A 755 12.21 -2.54 8.78
CA LEU A 755 12.50 -3.13 10.09
C LEU A 755 11.82 -4.49 10.19
N ASP A 756 12.62 -5.52 10.35
CA ASP A 756 12.15 -6.89 10.45
C ASP A 756 11.65 -7.17 11.88
N GLY A 757 10.33 -7.18 12.04
CA GLY A 757 9.70 -7.53 13.32
C GLY A 757 9.70 -9.03 13.64
N SER A 758 10.16 -9.91 12.75
CA SER A 758 10.21 -11.35 13.05
C SER A 758 11.45 -11.75 13.87
N ARG A 759 12.50 -10.91 13.85
CA ARG A 759 13.82 -11.21 14.42
C ARG A 759 14.38 -10.02 15.19
N VAL A 760 15.10 -10.30 16.25
CA VAL A 760 15.81 -9.30 17.05
C VAL A 760 17.20 -9.78 17.44
N ILE A 761 18.13 -8.85 17.55
CA ILE A 761 19.49 -9.12 18.03
C ILE A 761 19.43 -9.14 19.56
N VAL A 762 19.96 -10.20 20.16
CA VAL A 762 19.96 -10.39 21.61
C VAL A 762 21.38 -10.46 22.17
N THR A 763 21.54 -9.98 23.40
CA THR A 763 22.80 -10.06 24.16
C THR A 763 22.51 -10.45 25.61
N SER A 764 23.56 -10.73 26.38
CA SER A 764 23.42 -11.04 27.81
C SER A 764 22.75 -9.87 28.54
N ARG A 765 21.80 -10.18 29.42
CA ARG A 765 21.13 -9.20 30.28
C ARG A 765 22.12 -8.47 31.20
N LYS A 766 23.21 -9.13 31.57
CA LYS A 766 24.23 -8.58 32.47
C LYS A 766 25.39 -8.07 31.64
N VAL A 767 25.59 -6.75 31.65
CA VAL A 767 26.74 -6.08 31.06
C VAL A 767 27.49 -5.31 32.14
N ASP A 768 28.81 -5.21 32.00
CA ASP A 768 29.60 -4.36 32.89
C ASP A 768 29.56 -2.87 32.49
N SER A 769 30.28 -2.02 33.24
CA SER A 769 30.35 -0.58 32.99
C SER A 769 30.99 -0.20 31.65
N ASN A 770 31.72 -1.12 31.01
CA ASN A 770 32.37 -0.94 29.72
C ASN A 770 31.58 -1.57 28.58
N GLY A 771 30.36 -2.09 28.85
CA GLY A 771 29.50 -2.73 27.87
C GLY A 771 29.87 -4.18 27.57
N ILE A 772 30.76 -4.81 28.34
CA ILE A 772 31.17 -6.20 28.13
C ILE A 772 30.06 -7.14 28.63
N PRO A 773 29.56 -8.08 27.80
CA PRO A 773 28.63 -9.11 28.23
C PRO A 773 29.25 -10.00 29.29
N LEU A 774 28.54 -10.20 30.40
CA LEU A 774 28.99 -11.02 31.52
C LEU A 774 28.60 -12.49 31.35
N GLU A 775 27.65 -12.86 30.48
CA GLU A 775 27.24 -14.28 30.28
C GLU A 775 27.58 -14.76 28.85
N PRO A 776 28.88 -14.89 28.50
CA PRO A 776 29.34 -15.12 27.12
C PRO A 776 28.95 -16.48 26.53
N ASN A 777 28.74 -17.49 27.37
CA ASN A 777 28.42 -18.86 26.95
C ASN A 777 26.92 -19.19 27.06
N GLN A 778 26.08 -18.22 27.40
CA GLN A 778 24.63 -18.39 27.58
C GLN A 778 23.95 -18.93 26.32
N PHE A 779 24.41 -18.53 25.13
CA PHE A 779 23.93 -19.07 23.85
C PHE A 779 24.19 -20.58 23.72
N LYS A 780 25.40 -21.06 24.09
CA LYS A 780 25.80 -22.47 23.98
C LYS A 780 25.02 -23.39 24.95
N GLU A 781 24.48 -22.84 26.04
CA GLU A 781 23.62 -23.58 26.97
C GLU A 781 22.24 -23.89 26.37
N ILE A 782 21.78 -23.05 25.43
CA ILE A 782 20.48 -23.19 24.76
C ILE A 782 20.64 -23.89 23.43
N VAL A 783 21.59 -23.45 22.61
CA VAL A 783 21.88 -23.97 21.29
C VAL A 783 23.16 -24.81 21.38
N PRO A 784 23.06 -26.14 21.54
CA PRO A 784 24.24 -26.99 21.62
C PRO A 784 24.96 -27.01 20.27
N THR A 785 26.29 -27.18 20.28
CA THR A 785 27.07 -27.41 19.06
C THR A 785 26.75 -28.79 18.51
N TRP A 786 25.81 -28.83 17.56
CA TRP A 786 25.47 -30.04 16.83
C TRP A 786 26.62 -30.38 15.87
N THR A 787 27.37 -31.45 16.15
CA THR A 787 28.44 -31.90 15.26
C THR A 787 27.91 -32.91 14.25
N GLY A 788 28.10 -32.65 12.96
CA GLY A 788 27.78 -33.60 11.89
C GLY A 788 26.29 -33.81 11.66
N THR A 789 25.89 -35.07 11.52
CA THR A 789 24.56 -35.52 11.05
C THR A 789 23.41 -35.32 12.05
N ASP A 790 23.72 -34.95 13.29
CA ASP A 790 22.72 -34.61 14.31
C ASP A 790 22.13 -33.19 14.10
N ALA A 791 22.86 -32.26 13.46
CA ALA A 791 22.39 -30.88 13.20
C ALA A 791 21.15 -30.82 12.28
N LEU A 792 21.07 -31.73 11.31
CA LEU A 792 19.95 -31.86 10.38
C LEU A 792 18.75 -32.60 10.98
N LYS A 793 18.99 -33.40 12.04
CA LYS A 793 18.00 -34.34 12.60
C LYS A 793 17.20 -33.78 13.78
N TYR A 794 17.73 -32.78 14.49
CA TYR A 794 17.13 -32.24 15.71
C TYR A 794 16.69 -30.77 15.62
N GLY A 795 16.43 -30.26 14.42
CA GLY A 795 15.92 -28.89 14.25
C GLY A 795 17.01 -27.82 14.32
N GLY A 796 18.20 -28.11 13.79
CA GLY A 796 19.32 -27.16 13.68
C GLY A 796 19.26 -26.23 12.48
N ILE A 797 18.16 -26.25 11.71
CA ILE A 797 18.01 -25.51 10.46
C ILE A 797 16.75 -24.65 10.52
N LEU A 798 16.94 -23.34 10.37
CA LEU A 798 15.89 -22.36 10.17
C LEU A 798 15.87 -21.93 8.72
N VAL A 799 14.68 -21.88 8.11
CA VAL A 799 14.50 -21.39 6.75
C VAL A 799 13.62 -20.14 6.82
N PHE A 800 14.14 -19.04 6.30
CA PHE A 800 13.43 -17.78 6.16
C PHE A 800 12.98 -17.62 4.72
N GLN A 801 11.71 -17.33 4.51
CA GLN A 801 11.14 -16.95 3.21
C GLN A 801 10.83 -15.45 3.24
N GLU A 802 11.42 -14.69 2.31
CA GLU A 802 11.01 -13.31 2.08
C GLU A 802 9.76 -13.27 1.19
N ASN A 803 8.68 -12.71 1.72
CA ASN A 803 7.43 -12.57 0.99
C ASN A 803 7.47 -11.35 0.05
N SER A 804 6.54 -11.31 -0.91
CA SER A 804 6.40 -10.20 -1.86
C SER A 804 6.15 -8.81 -1.23
N ASP A 805 5.76 -8.78 0.05
CA ASP A 805 5.53 -7.57 0.84
C ASP A 805 6.73 -7.20 1.75
N PHE A 806 7.89 -7.83 1.55
CA PHE A 806 9.11 -7.71 2.34
C PHE A 806 9.01 -8.26 3.78
N THR A 807 7.88 -8.88 4.15
CA THR A 807 7.80 -9.60 5.42
C THR A 807 8.56 -10.91 5.34
N ILE A 808 9.13 -11.36 6.47
CA ILE A 808 9.83 -12.63 6.54
C ILE A 808 8.92 -13.64 7.24
N SER A 809 8.74 -14.79 6.60
CA SER A 809 8.11 -15.98 7.17
C SER A 809 9.18 -16.97 7.61
N VAL A 810 8.99 -17.57 8.79
CA VAL A 810 9.86 -18.63 9.31
C VAL A 810 9.21 -19.96 9.00
N LEU A 811 9.86 -20.77 8.17
CA LEU A 811 9.40 -22.12 7.87
C LEU A 811 10.01 -23.08 8.89
N SER A 812 9.18 -23.62 9.79
CA SER A 812 9.59 -24.57 10.82
C SER A 812 9.77 -25.98 10.23
N LEU A 813 10.89 -26.64 10.56
CA LEU A 813 11.22 -28.00 10.08
C LEU A 813 11.17 -29.05 11.20
N PRO A 814 10.70 -30.30 10.94
CA PRO A 814 10.01 -30.79 9.73
C PRO A 814 8.51 -31.03 10.00
N ASN A 815 7.64 -30.32 9.28
CA ASN A 815 6.26 -30.78 9.07
C ASN A 815 6.22 -31.78 7.88
N ASP A 816 5.12 -32.51 7.73
CA ASP A 816 4.96 -33.58 6.71
C ASP A 816 5.07 -33.09 5.24
N THR A 817 5.16 -31.79 5.00
CA THR A 817 5.19 -31.13 3.69
C THR A 817 6.59 -30.71 3.21
N PHE A 818 7.63 -30.86 4.04
CA PHE A 818 8.98 -30.36 3.71
C PHE A 818 10.05 -31.45 3.78
N THR A 819 10.98 -31.50 2.80
CA THR A 819 12.11 -32.45 2.82
C THR A 819 13.41 -31.79 2.34
N LEU A 820 14.48 -31.90 3.14
CA LEU A 820 15.83 -31.41 2.79
C LEU A 820 16.72 -32.61 2.41
N LEU A 821 17.29 -32.59 1.20
CA LEU A 821 18.16 -33.65 0.69
C LEU A 821 19.64 -33.27 0.94
N ASP A 822 20.35 -34.04 1.77
CA ASP A 822 21.78 -33.87 2.04
C ASP A 822 22.61 -35.01 1.39
N SER A 823 23.58 -34.71 0.53
CA SER A 823 24.39 -35.72 -0.17
C SER A 823 25.40 -36.47 0.71
N SER A 824 25.63 -36.07 1.97
CA SER A 824 26.65 -36.65 2.85
C SER A 824 26.20 -37.83 3.74
N TRP A 825 24.91 -38.19 3.73
CA TRP A 825 24.31 -39.18 4.64
C TRP A 825 24.28 -40.62 4.07
N SER A 826 24.88 -41.61 4.75
CA SER A 826 24.97 -42.99 4.25
C SER A 826 24.65 -44.06 5.31
N TYR A 827 23.40 -44.11 5.81
CA TYR A 827 22.93 -45.27 6.58
C TYR A 827 22.33 -46.31 5.64
N THR A 828 22.67 -47.60 5.79
CA THR A 828 21.96 -48.69 5.10
C THR A 828 20.60 -48.95 5.77
N MET A 829 19.64 -49.54 5.05
CA MET A 829 18.29 -49.82 5.61
C MET A 829 18.37 -50.68 6.86
N GLU A 830 19.37 -51.56 6.90
CA GLU A 830 19.69 -52.44 8.02
C GLU A 830 20.21 -51.66 9.24
N GLN A 831 21.08 -50.67 9.04
CA GLN A 831 21.54 -49.76 10.10
C GLN A 831 20.41 -48.83 10.60
N ALA A 832 19.52 -48.39 9.71
CA ALA A 832 18.36 -47.56 10.06
C ALA A 832 17.36 -48.31 10.94
N LEU A 833 17.10 -49.59 10.64
CA LEU A 833 16.22 -50.46 11.43
C LEU A 833 16.83 -50.87 12.78
N ALA A 834 18.17 -50.93 12.87
CA ALA A 834 18.90 -51.23 14.09
C ALA A 834 18.97 -50.06 15.09
N GLU A 835 18.47 -48.87 14.76
CA GLU A 835 18.49 -47.70 15.63
C GLU A 835 17.60 -47.91 16.88
N PRO A 836 18.17 -47.84 18.10
CA PRO A 836 17.42 -48.13 19.33
C PRO A 836 16.36 -47.08 19.66
N ASN A 837 16.56 -45.81 19.30
CA ASN A 837 15.58 -44.75 19.55
C ASN A 837 14.44 -44.78 18.52
N ALA A 838 13.19 -44.93 18.97
CA ALA A 838 12.03 -45.12 18.10
C ALA A 838 11.75 -43.92 17.16
N TYR A 839 11.95 -42.69 17.64
CA TYR A 839 11.81 -41.49 16.82
C TYR A 839 12.93 -41.42 15.80
N LYS A 840 14.17 -41.69 16.23
CA LYS A 840 15.32 -41.72 15.33
C LYS A 840 15.22 -42.81 14.26
N ARG A 841 14.70 -43.98 14.61
CA ARG A 841 14.49 -45.11 13.69
C ARG A 841 13.44 -44.76 12.64
N THR A 842 12.34 -44.12 13.05
CA THR A 842 11.28 -43.69 12.12
C THR A 842 11.79 -42.67 11.12
N GLU A 843 12.56 -41.69 11.59
CA GLU A 843 13.27 -40.70 10.77
C GLU A 843 14.29 -41.35 9.82
N PHE A 844 15.14 -42.26 10.31
CA PHE A 844 16.17 -42.90 9.50
C PHE A 844 15.60 -43.86 8.45
N VAL A 845 14.55 -44.60 8.80
CA VAL A 845 13.81 -45.45 7.86
C VAL A 845 13.11 -44.58 6.80
N ARG A 846 12.53 -43.43 7.19
CA ARG A 846 11.91 -42.46 6.27
C ARG A 846 12.95 -41.87 5.31
N ASN A 847 14.11 -41.45 5.80
CA ASN A 847 15.18 -40.86 4.98
C ASN A 847 15.84 -41.88 4.04
N ASN A 848 15.99 -43.14 4.48
CA ASN A 848 16.44 -44.22 3.60
C ASN A 848 15.42 -44.54 2.52
N ALA A 849 14.13 -44.61 2.90
CA ALA A 849 13.03 -44.78 1.96
C ALA A 849 13.04 -43.67 0.89
N ILE A 850 13.15 -42.40 1.27
CA ILE A 850 13.20 -41.24 0.35
C ILE A 850 14.42 -41.32 -0.60
N ARG A 851 15.62 -41.70 -0.12
CA ARG A 851 16.81 -41.87 -0.98
C ARG A 851 16.72 -43.06 -1.92
N SER A 852 16.06 -44.14 -1.48
CA SER A 852 15.77 -45.30 -2.32
C SER A 852 14.59 -45.07 -3.27
N THR A 853 13.90 -43.93 -3.12
CA THR A 853 12.80 -43.53 -3.99
C THR A 853 13.40 -42.94 -5.26
N THR A 854 13.17 -43.58 -6.40
CA THR A 854 13.49 -43.02 -7.72
C THR A 854 12.83 -41.65 -7.88
N LEU A 855 13.34 -40.77 -8.77
CA LEU A 855 12.72 -39.46 -9.04
C LEU A 855 11.19 -39.61 -9.22
N SER A 856 10.77 -40.64 -9.97
CA SER A 856 9.37 -41.06 -10.19
C SER A 856 8.54 -41.30 -8.92
N GLY A 857 9.13 -41.74 -7.81
CA GLY A 857 8.43 -41.95 -6.55
C GLY A 857 8.32 -40.69 -5.68
N LEU A 858 9.22 -39.70 -5.82
CA LEU A 858 9.03 -38.36 -5.24
C LEU A 858 7.81 -37.66 -5.87
N TYR A 859 7.63 -37.80 -7.19
CA TYR A 859 6.47 -37.26 -7.92
C TYR A 859 5.12 -37.86 -7.51
N SER A 860 5.12 -39.07 -6.92
CA SER A 860 3.89 -39.73 -6.46
C SER A 860 3.32 -39.15 -5.16
N LYS A 861 4.02 -38.21 -4.53
CA LYS A 861 3.63 -37.56 -3.27
C LYS A 861 2.61 -36.41 -3.41
N GLY A 862 2.27 -35.98 -4.64
CA GLY A 862 1.24 -34.96 -4.89
C GLY A 862 1.77 -33.52 -4.95
N SER A 863 0.89 -32.53 -4.99
CA SER A 863 1.24 -31.09 -4.95
C SER A 863 1.42 -30.58 -3.52
N GLY A 864 2.27 -29.56 -3.31
CA GLY A 864 2.46 -28.91 -2.02
C GLY A 864 3.64 -29.41 -1.20
N PHE A 865 4.64 -30.05 -1.84
CA PHE A 865 5.90 -30.37 -1.17
C PHE A 865 7.03 -29.44 -1.62
N LEU A 866 7.87 -29.05 -0.66
CA LEU A 866 9.05 -28.20 -0.87
C LEU A 866 10.31 -29.04 -0.74
N VAL A 867 11.15 -29.05 -1.78
CA VAL A 867 12.44 -29.73 -1.78
C VAL A 867 13.56 -28.69 -1.70
N GLY A 868 14.38 -28.81 -0.67
CA GLY A 868 15.61 -28.05 -0.52
C GLY A 868 16.84 -28.90 -0.81
N PHE A 869 17.79 -28.38 -1.59
CA PHE A 869 19.10 -29.01 -1.79
C PHE A 869 20.23 -27.97 -1.77
N ASN A 870 21.43 -28.40 -1.35
CA ASN A 870 22.64 -27.58 -1.36
C ASN A 870 23.52 -28.01 -2.55
N TYR A 871 23.92 -27.03 -3.37
CA TYR A 871 24.89 -27.24 -4.44
C TYR A 871 25.85 -26.05 -4.52
N ASP A 872 27.16 -26.32 -4.51
CA ASP A 872 28.23 -25.30 -4.56
C ASP A 872 28.10 -24.19 -3.51
N GLY A 873 27.68 -24.56 -2.29
CA GLY A 873 27.53 -23.62 -1.16
C GLY A 873 26.27 -22.75 -1.22
N LYS A 874 25.40 -22.93 -2.23
CA LYS A 874 24.10 -22.25 -2.33
C LYS A 874 22.95 -23.22 -2.07
N TYR A 875 21.92 -22.74 -1.39
CA TYR A 875 20.69 -23.49 -1.15
C TYR A 875 19.65 -23.12 -2.20
N TYR A 876 19.05 -24.12 -2.81
CA TYR A 876 17.97 -23.98 -3.77
C TYR A 876 16.73 -24.67 -3.21
N PHE A 877 15.59 -23.99 -3.30
CA PHE A 877 14.30 -24.48 -2.84
C PHE A 877 13.32 -24.49 -4.00
N ILE A 878 12.55 -25.57 -4.11
CA ILE A 878 11.56 -25.75 -5.17
C ILE A 878 10.25 -26.28 -4.61
N GLU A 879 9.17 -25.54 -4.85
CA GLU A 879 7.81 -25.95 -4.50
C GLU A 879 7.13 -26.64 -5.69
N GLN A 880 6.68 -27.89 -5.51
CA GLN A 880 5.84 -28.57 -6.51
C GLN A 880 4.39 -28.09 -6.41
N THR A 881 3.90 -27.42 -7.45
CA THR A 881 2.54 -26.85 -7.46
C THR A 881 1.51 -27.71 -8.20
N VAL A 882 1.93 -28.72 -8.96
CA VAL A 882 1.02 -29.53 -9.81
C VAL A 882 1.27 -31.03 -9.65
N GLY A 883 0.23 -31.82 -9.40
CA GLY A 883 0.31 -33.28 -9.26
C GLY A 883 0.59 -34.03 -10.58
N ASN A 884 1.23 -35.21 -10.44
CA ASN A 884 1.54 -36.26 -11.44
C ASN A 884 1.05 -36.00 -12.90
N ASN A 885 1.83 -35.26 -13.68
CA ASN A 885 1.74 -35.23 -15.14
C ASN A 885 2.95 -35.92 -15.76
N ASN A 886 2.83 -37.23 -16.02
CA ASN A 886 3.89 -38.10 -16.53
C ASN A 886 4.52 -37.62 -17.87
N ASP A 887 3.80 -36.84 -18.69
CA ASP A 887 4.31 -36.33 -19.97
C ASP A 887 5.36 -35.22 -19.80
N ARG A 888 5.25 -34.39 -18.76
CA ARG A 888 6.24 -33.34 -18.44
C ARG A 888 7.49 -33.93 -17.79
N LEU A 889 7.32 -35.01 -17.03
CA LEU A 889 8.39 -35.76 -16.38
C LEU A 889 9.35 -36.40 -17.39
N GLY A 890 8.82 -37.00 -18.46
CA GLY A 890 9.64 -37.60 -19.53
C GLY A 890 10.51 -36.58 -20.27
N GLN A 891 9.98 -35.37 -20.51
CA GLN A 891 10.70 -34.28 -21.18
C GLN A 891 11.76 -33.62 -20.28
N LEU A 892 11.51 -33.53 -18.98
CA LEU A 892 12.50 -33.03 -18.02
C LEU A 892 13.68 -34.01 -17.92
N ILE A 893 13.41 -35.31 -17.74
CA ILE A 893 14.46 -36.35 -17.65
C ILE A 893 15.30 -36.43 -18.94
N SER A 894 14.70 -36.24 -20.13
CA SER A 894 15.43 -36.22 -21.40
C SER A 894 16.33 -35.00 -21.58
N ASN A 895 15.99 -33.87 -20.94
CA ASN A 895 16.78 -32.63 -20.99
C ASN A 895 17.86 -32.58 -19.90
N LEU A 896 17.81 -33.52 -18.94
CA LEU A 896 18.72 -33.63 -17.81
C LEU A 896 19.94 -34.52 -18.09
N THR A 897 19.91 -35.30 -19.15
CA THR A 897 20.96 -36.24 -19.51
C THR A 897 21.62 -35.81 -20.82
N TYR A 898 22.94 -35.65 -20.81
CA TYR A 898 23.71 -35.53 -22.04
C TYR A 898 24.11 -36.91 -22.56
N SER A 899 24.39 -37.00 -23.85
CA SER A 899 24.75 -38.25 -24.53
C SER A 899 26.05 -38.91 -24.00
N ASP A 900 26.83 -38.20 -23.20
CA ASP A 900 28.14 -38.55 -22.64
C ASP A 900 28.14 -38.80 -21.11
N ASP A 901 27.01 -38.66 -20.41
CA ASP A 901 26.89 -39.06 -19.01
C ASP A 901 26.94 -40.59 -18.87
N THR A 902 28.13 -41.14 -18.58
CA THR A 902 28.38 -42.59 -18.43
C THR A 902 28.35 -43.08 -16.97
N GLY A 903 28.04 -42.19 -16.01
CA GLY A 903 27.95 -42.49 -14.58
C GLY A 903 26.56 -42.15 -13.98
N THR A 904 26.28 -42.66 -12.78
CA THR A 904 25.04 -42.36 -12.04
C THR A 904 25.03 -40.90 -11.61
N VAL A 905 24.26 -40.05 -12.31
CA VAL A 905 24.12 -38.62 -11.98
C VAL A 905 23.31 -38.50 -10.68
N SER A 906 23.81 -37.73 -9.70
CA SER A 906 23.06 -37.48 -8.47
C SER A 906 21.82 -36.62 -8.78
N PRO A 907 20.67 -36.82 -8.11
CA PRO A 907 19.47 -36.01 -8.34
C PRO A 907 19.73 -34.51 -8.29
N GLU A 908 20.63 -34.05 -7.42
CA GLU A 908 21.02 -32.65 -7.25
C GLU A 908 21.75 -32.08 -8.48
N LEU A 909 22.68 -32.84 -9.06
CA LEU A 909 23.41 -32.44 -10.26
C LEU A 909 22.50 -32.44 -11.49
N ALA A 910 21.55 -33.38 -11.57
CA ALA A 910 20.51 -33.35 -12.57
C ALA A 910 19.66 -32.07 -12.41
N PHE A 911 19.02 -31.85 -11.24
CA PHE A 911 18.17 -30.67 -11.04
C PHE A 911 18.89 -29.33 -11.29
N TYR A 912 20.15 -29.18 -10.86
CA TYR A 912 20.96 -28.00 -11.16
C TYR A 912 21.18 -27.78 -12.67
N ARG A 913 21.40 -28.86 -13.43
CA ARG A 913 21.57 -28.80 -14.89
C ARG A 913 20.28 -28.40 -15.62
N ALA A 914 19.10 -28.83 -15.15
CA ALA A 914 17.82 -28.39 -15.73
C ALA A 914 17.62 -26.87 -15.63
N ILE A 915 18.07 -26.26 -14.54
CA ILE A 915 17.92 -24.83 -14.28
C ILE A 915 18.86 -24.01 -15.19
N ASN A 916 20.12 -24.43 -15.35
CA ASN A 916 21.15 -23.63 -16.02
C ASN A 916 21.35 -23.87 -17.53
N ASN A 917 20.81 -24.94 -18.11
CA ASN A 917 21.14 -25.31 -19.51
C ASN A 917 20.31 -24.67 -20.63
N MET A 918 19.49 -23.65 -20.36
CA MET A 918 18.76 -22.97 -21.45
C MET A 918 18.95 -21.46 -21.45
N GLY A 919 20.01 -21.01 -22.12
CA GLY A 919 20.09 -19.72 -22.82
C GLY A 919 20.00 -18.44 -21.98
N THR A 920 20.96 -17.54 -22.21
CA THR A 920 21.26 -16.30 -21.47
C THR A 920 20.20 -15.19 -21.42
N ASN A 921 18.92 -15.43 -21.76
CA ASN A 921 17.92 -14.33 -21.90
C ASN A 921 16.45 -14.67 -21.53
N ALA A 922 16.18 -15.61 -20.62
CA ALA A 922 14.81 -15.84 -20.14
C ALA A 922 14.75 -16.14 -18.64
N ASP A 923 13.81 -15.47 -17.96
CA ASP A 923 13.53 -15.56 -16.52
C ASP A 923 13.45 -17.01 -16.05
N GLU A 924 14.29 -17.36 -15.08
CA GLU A 924 14.48 -18.72 -14.56
C GLU A 924 13.17 -19.29 -14.01
N ASN A 925 12.33 -18.44 -13.41
CA ASN A 925 11.05 -18.83 -12.80
C ASN A 925 9.97 -19.20 -13.84
N GLN A 926 9.96 -18.55 -15.02
CA GLN A 926 8.98 -18.87 -16.07
C GLN A 926 9.21 -20.26 -16.70
N LYS A 927 10.45 -20.75 -16.67
CA LYS A 927 10.82 -22.06 -17.22
C LYS A 927 10.44 -23.20 -16.27
N LEU A 928 10.52 -22.97 -14.96
CA LEU A 928 10.15 -23.95 -13.93
C LEU A 928 8.62 -24.05 -13.78
N ASP A 929 7.91 -22.94 -13.92
CA ASP A 929 6.44 -22.91 -13.95
C ASP A 929 5.89 -23.77 -15.09
N TYR A 930 6.59 -23.81 -16.23
CA TYR A 930 6.27 -24.69 -17.34
C TYR A 930 6.34 -26.18 -16.98
N TYR A 931 7.10 -26.57 -15.95
CA TYR A 931 7.20 -27.95 -15.47
C TYR A 931 6.41 -28.22 -14.17
N GLY A 932 5.71 -27.22 -13.63
CA GLY A 932 4.88 -27.36 -12.42
C GLY A 932 5.61 -27.05 -11.10
N TYR A 933 6.67 -26.23 -11.18
CA TYR A 933 7.48 -25.79 -10.06
C TYR A 933 7.54 -24.27 -10.02
N LYS A 934 7.26 -23.65 -8.87
CA LYS A 934 6.98 -22.19 -8.84
C LYS A 934 8.08 -21.30 -8.27
N ASP A 935 9.15 -21.88 -7.74
CA ASP A 935 10.22 -21.10 -7.12
C ASP A 935 11.55 -21.82 -7.34
N VAL A 936 12.52 -21.16 -7.97
CA VAL A 936 13.95 -21.42 -7.74
C VAL A 936 14.51 -20.07 -7.39
N THR A 937 14.49 -19.74 -6.12
CA THR A 937 14.89 -18.41 -5.65
C THR A 937 15.96 -18.52 -4.59
N SER A 938 16.93 -17.61 -4.66
CA SER A 938 17.84 -17.27 -3.58
C SER A 938 17.15 -16.47 -2.46
N GLN A 939 15.82 -16.31 -2.52
CA GLN A 939 15.01 -15.55 -1.56
C GLN A 939 14.78 -16.32 -0.25
N TYR A 940 15.11 -17.61 -0.24
CA TYR A 940 15.13 -18.41 0.98
C TYR A 940 16.51 -18.33 1.64
N THR A 941 16.56 -17.88 2.89
CA THR A 941 17.80 -17.88 3.69
C THR A 941 17.79 -19.03 4.67
N VAL A 942 18.86 -19.83 4.66
CA VAL A 942 19.02 -20.97 5.57
C VAL A 942 20.03 -20.63 6.64
N LYS A 943 19.66 -20.82 7.91
CA LYS A 943 20.57 -20.70 9.06
C LYS A 943 20.75 -22.06 9.71
N THR A 944 22.00 -22.49 9.81
CA THR A 944 22.40 -23.74 10.47
C THR A 944 22.84 -23.48 11.90
N ASN A 945 22.89 -24.53 12.73
CA ASN A 945 23.15 -24.44 14.17
C ASN A 945 22.15 -23.54 14.91
N ALA A 946 20.87 -23.64 14.55
CA ALA A 946 19.77 -23.02 15.26
C ALA A 946 19.18 -23.96 16.33
N ARG A 947 18.34 -23.43 17.21
CA ARG A 947 17.37 -24.22 17.99
C ARG A 947 15.99 -23.64 17.77
N THR A 948 15.05 -24.49 17.32
CA THR A 948 13.64 -24.14 17.12
C THR A 948 12.77 -24.65 18.26
N SER A 949 11.50 -24.23 18.28
CA SER A 949 10.51 -24.66 19.30
C SER A 949 10.96 -24.36 20.72
N ILE A 950 11.48 -23.15 20.92
CA ILE A 950 11.88 -22.64 22.22
C ILE A 950 10.64 -22.05 22.91
N ASP A 951 10.34 -22.54 24.11
CA ASP A 951 9.36 -21.90 24.99
C ASP A 951 9.98 -20.62 25.56
N PHE A 952 9.36 -19.47 25.30
CA PHE A 952 9.87 -18.18 25.74
C PHE A 952 8.79 -17.23 26.22
N HIS A 953 9.24 -16.24 26.98
CA HIS A 953 8.44 -15.14 27.49
C HIS A 953 9.09 -13.81 27.08
N TRP A 954 8.43 -13.06 26.21
CA TRP A 954 8.84 -11.70 25.86
C TRP A 954 8.16 -10.69 26.80
N LYS A 955 8.97 -9.90 27.50
CA LYS A 955 8.52 -8.76 28.29
C LYS A 955 8.88 -7.47 27.57
N HIS A 956 7.87 -6.77 27.08
CA HIS A 956 8.00 -5.50 26.39
C HIS A 956 7.67 -4.35 27.34
N TYR A 957 8.60 -3.43 27.48
CA TYR A 957 8.47 -2.21 28.26
C TYR A 957 8.29 -1.05 27.27
N ALA A 958 7.08 -0.52 27.17
CA ALA A 958 6.78 0.55 26.22
C ALA A 958 7.38 1.88 26.72
N PRO A 959 8.17 2.60 25.89
CA PRO A 959 8.67 3.94 26.24
C PRO A 959 7.53 4.96 26.23
N ASP A 960 7.68 6.03 27.02
CA ASP A 960 6.65 7.07 27.21
C ASP A 960 6.22 7.79 25.91
N ASP A 961 6.91 7.59 24.80
CA ASP A 961 6.61 8.31 23.54
C ASP A 961 5.74 7.49 22.56
N ASN A 962 5.45 6.21 22.84
CA ASN A 962 4.76 5.31 21.90
C ASN A 962 3.47 4.70 22.48
N ARG A 963 2.36 4.85 21.75
CA ARG A 963 1.05 4.25 22.08
C ARG A 963 0.86 2.93 21.34
N ILE A 964 0.66 1.84 22.08
CA ILE A 964 0.29 0.53 21.52
C ILE A 964 -1.22 0.39 21.65
N ASP A 965 -1.92 0.19 20.54
CA ASP A 965 -3.38 -0.01 20.52
C ASP A 965 -3.73 -1.07 19.46
N PRO A 966 -4.26 -2.26 19.85
CA PRO A 966 -4.74 -3.26 18.90
C PRO A 966 -6.24 -3.57 19.10
N SER A 967 -7.14 -2.90 18.37
CA SER A 967 -8.39 -3.47 17.80
C SER A 967 -9.19 -2.45 16.97
N ARG A 968 -10.02 -2.96 16.04
CA ARG A 968 -11.03 -2.14 15.33
C ARG A 968 -12.09 -1.68 16.33
N THR A 969 -12.22 -0.37 16.52
CA THR A 969 -12.96 0.24 17.63
C THR A 969 -14.21 1.01 17.20
N ASN A 970 -14.35 1.43 15.92
CA ASN A 970 -15.52 2.19 15.45
C ASN A 970 -16.21 1.58 14.20
N LEU A 971 -17.54 1.67 14.17
CA LEU A 971 -18.39 1.26 13.04
C LEU A 971 -19.21 2.46 12.54
N ILE A 972 -18.98 2.84 11.29
CA ILE A 972 -19.54 4.06 10.69
C ILE A 972 -20.53 3.67 9.58
N ASP A 973 -21.80 4.02 9.75
CA ASP A 973 -22.83 3.89 8.73
C ASP A 973 -22.75 5.09 7.78
N MET A 974 -22.56 4.83 6.49
CA MET A 974 -22.46 5.83 5.43
C MET A 974 -23.71 5.78 4.55
N TYR A 975 -24.52 6.83 4.59
CA TYR A 975 -25.69 7.02 3.71
C TYR A 975 -25.28 7.85 2.50
N VAL A 976 -25.54 7.33 1.29
CA VAL A 976 -25.11 7.98 0.04
C VAL A 976 -26.24 8.05 -0.97
N LEU A 977 -26.47 9.26 -1.49
CA LEU A 977 -27.29 9.51 -2.67
C LEU A 977 -26.38 9.75 -3.87
N THR A 978 -26.48 8.85 -4.86
CA THR A 978 -25.71 8.95 -6.09
C THR A 978 -26.41 9.87 -7.10
N ASN A 979 -25.62 10.58 -7.90
CA ASN A 979 -26.14 11.39 -9.01
C ASN A 979 -26.91 10.54 -10.03
N SER A 980 -26.50 9.29 -10.16
CA SER A 980 -27.20 8.32 -11.00
C SER A 980 -28.63 8.10 -10.48
N TYR A 981 -28.81 7.70 -9.23
CA TYR A 981 -30.13 7.41 -8.70
C TYR A 981 -31.08 8.62 -8.79
N LYS A 982 -30.61 9.82 -8.45
CA LYS A 982 -31.38 11.07 -8.60
C LYS A 982 -31.85 11.31 -10.03
N THR A 983 -30.96 11.19 -11.02
CA THR A 983 -31.34 11.43 -12.43
C THR A 983 -32.45 10.48 -12.91
N GLU A 984 -32.44 9.22 -12.47
CA GLU A 984 -33.50 8.25 -12.80
C GLU A 984 -34.85 8.66 -12.21
N VAL A 985 -34.83 9.10 -10.95
CA VAL A 985 -36.02 9.60 -10.26
C VAL A 985 -36.55 10.87 -10.94
N ASP A 986 -35.67 11.75 -11.42
CA ASP A 986 -36.08 12.95 -12.18
C ASP A 986 -36.70 12.61 -13.54
N VAL A 987 -36.19 11.61 -14.24
CA VAL A 987 -36.79 11.12 -15.49
C VAL A 987 -38.16 10.50 -15.20
N TRP A 988 -38.27 9.73 -14.11
CA TRP A 988 -39.54 9.16 -13.68
C TRP A 988 -40.57 10.24 -13.30
N LEU A 989 -40.17 11.28 -12.57
CA LEU A 989 -41.02 12.45 -12.26
C LEU A 989 -41.48 13.18 -13.53
N LYS A 990 -40.58 13.41 -14.50
CA LYS A 990 -40.91 14.02 -15.79
C LYS A 990 -41.92 13.19 -16.59
N ASN A 991 -41.93 11.87 -16.39
CA ASN A 991 -42.92 10.95 -16.95
C ASN A 991 -44.17 10.83 -16.06
N ASN A 992 -44.55 11.90 -15.35
CA ASN A 992 -45.70 11.98 -14.43
C ASN A 992 -45.71 10.91 -13.33
N ALA A 993 -44.52 10.47 -12.89
CA ALA A 993 -44.36 9.48 -11.83
C ALA A 993 -45.14 8.16 -12.09
N VAL A 994 -45.32 7.77 -13.35
CA VAL A 994 -46.07 6.57 -13.74
C VAL A 994 -45.20 5.32 -13.62
N GLY A 995 -45.73 4.26 -13.01
CA GLY A 995 -45.02 2.99 -12.77
C GLY A 995 -44.31 2.95 -11.41
N SER A 996 -43.51 1.91 -11.17
CA SER A 996 -42.72 1.79 -9.95
C SER A 996 -41.57 2.80 -9.90
N ILE A 997 -41.31 3.37 -8.73
CA ILE A 997 -40.13 4.21 -8.50
C ILE A 997 -38.83 3.45 -8.87
N PRO A 998 -37.84 4.11 -9.48
CA PRO A 998 -36.52 3.51 -9.71
C PRO A 998 -35.92 2.91 -8.44
N LYS A 999 -35.17 1.81 -8.58
CA LYS A 999 -34.54 1.13 -7.45
C LYS A 999 -33.22 1.81 -7.07
N PRO A 1000 -32.94 2.04 -5.77
CA PRO A 1000 -31.65 2.54 -5.34
C PRO A 1000 -30.54 1.49 -5.54
N PRO A 1001 -29.26 1.92 -5.70
CA PRO A 1001 -28.14 1.01 -5.79
C PRO A 1001 -27.99 0.18 -4.51
N THR A 1002 -27.46 -1.04 -4.63
CA THR A 1002 -27.26 -1.94 -3.49
C THR A 1002 -26.03 -1.55 -2.66
N SER A 1003 -25.96 -1.97 -1.40
CA SER A 1003 -24.81 -1.69 -0.53
C SER A 1003 -23.48 -2.25 -1.06
N VAL A 1004 -23.53 -3.38 -1.77
CA VAL A 1004 -22.35 -3.98 -2.43
C VAL A 1004 -21.89 -3.12 -3.61
N GLU A 1005 -22.82 -2.70 -4.47
CA GLU A 1005 -22.51 -1.78 -5.57
C GLU A 1005 -21.91 -0.47 -5.04
N LEU A 1006 -22.46 0.08 -3.95
CA LEU A 1006 -21.88 1.27 -3.30
C LEU A 1006 -20.48 0.98 -2.74
N LYS A 1007 -20.28 -0.13 -2.05
CA LYS A 1007 -18.96 -0.51 -1.53
C LYS A 1007 -17.92 -0.61 -2.65
N ASP A 1008 -18.29 -1.21 -3.77
CA ASP A 1008 -17.43 -1.31 -4.94
C ASP A 1008 -17.15 0.07 -5.56
N MET A 1009 -18.16 0.93 -5.65
CA MET A 1009 -18.01 2.32 -6.10
C MET A 1009 -17.12 3.17 -5.19
N PHE A 1010 -17.09 2.89 -3.87
CA PHE A 1010 -16.38 3.67 -2.85
C PHE A 1010 -15.12 3.00 -2.29
N LYS A 1011 -14.58 1.97 -2.94
CA LYS A 1011 -13.40 1.23 -2.47
C LYS A 1011 -12.17 2.13 -2.23
N ASP A 1012 -11.96 3.14 -3.08
CA ASP A 1012 -10.85 4.11 -2.92
C ASP A 1012 -10.98 4.95 -1.64
N VAL A 1013 -12.22 5.14 -1.14
CA VAL A 1013 -12.50 5.87 0.10
C VAL A 1013 -12.19 4.99 1.31
N GLU A 1014 -12.52 3.68 1.25
CA GLU A 1014 -12.19 2.73 2.31
C GLU A 1014 -10.68 2.56 2.53
N GLN A 1015 -9.84 2.87 1.53
CA GLN A 1015 -8.37 2.84 1.70
C GLN A 1015 -7.84 4.00 2.55
N LYS A 1016 -8.63 5.05 2.80
CA LYS A 1016 -8.22 6.29 3.47
C LYS A 1016 -8.75 6.44 4.90
N ILE A 1017 -9.54 5.48 5.38
CA ILE A 1017 -10.04 5.46 6.76
C ILE A 1017 -8.94 5.05 7.74
N VAL A 1018 -9.10 5.39 9.02
CA VAL A 1018 -8.22 4.86 10.07
C VAL A 1018 -8.34 3.33 10.16
N ILE A 1019 -7.22 2.64 10.40
CA ILE A 1019 -7.18 1.16 10.53
C ILE A 1019 -8.14 0.62 11.60
N SER A 1020 -8.45 1.44 12.62
CA SER A 1020 -9.41 1.12 13.69
C SER A 1020 -10.88 1.14 13.24
N ASP A 1021 -11.19 1.78 12.11
CA ASP A 1021 -12.56 2.12 11.74
C ASP A 1021 -13.05 1.19 10.62
N SER A 1022 -14.36 1.02 10.54
CA SER A 1022 -15.00 0.23 9.49
C SER A 1022 -16.27 0.91 9.00
N ILE A 1023 -16.43 0.97 7.67
CA ILE A 1023 -17.57 1.61 7.02
C ILE A 1023 -18.60 0.56 6.59
N ILE A 1024 -19.87 0.88 6.78
CA ILE A 1024 -21.02 0.17 6.19
C ILE A 1024 -21.75 1.13 5.26
N TRP A 1025 -21.87 0.76 3.98
CA TRP A 1025 -22.55 1.57 2.97
C TRP A 1025 -24.05 1.30 2.93
N HIS A 1026 -24.85 2.37 3.01
CA HIS A 1026 -26.29 2.40 2.86
C HIS A 1026 -26.67 3.33 1.70
N SER A 1027 -27.64 2.89 0.91
CA SER A 1027 -28.15 3.65 -0.22
C SER A 1027 -29.28 4.56 0.22
N ALA A 1028 -29.32 5.78 -0.30
CA ALA A 1028 -30.44 6.68 -0.09
C ALA A 1028 -31.71 6.20 -0.80
N GLU A 1029 -32.86 6.30 -0.14
CA GLU A 1029 -34.18 6.01 -0.70
C GLU A 1029 -35.03 7.29 -0.77
N TYR A 1030 -35.70 7.53 -1.91
CA TYR A 1030 -36.69 8.59 -1.99
C TYR A 1030 -38.02 8.12 -1.41
N LEU A 1031 -38.62 8.94 -0.55
CA LEU A 1031 -39.97 8.75 -0.04
C LEU A 1031 -40.95 9.68 -0.80
N PRO A 1032 -41.77 9.17 -1.73
CA PRO A 1032 -42.73 9.98 -2.46
C PRO A 1032 -43.88 10.43 -1.55
N LEU A 1033 -44.19 11.72 -1.59
CA LEU A 1033 -45.26 12.35 -0.84
C LEU A 1033 -46.35 12.93 -1.76
N PHE A 1034 -47.58 12.94 -1.24
CA PHE A 1034 -48.79 13.64 -1.70
C PHE A 1034 -49.45 13.14 -2.99
N GLY A 1035 -48.67 12.83 -4.03
CA GLY A 1035 -49.19 12.41 -5.33
C GLY A 1035 -49.74 10.99 -5.37
N ASN A 1036 -50.32 10.60 -6.52
CA ASN A 1036 -50.92 9.28 -6.71
C ASN A 1036 -49.93 8.11 -6.56
N SER A 1037 -48.65 8.38 -6.78
CA SER A 1037 -47.55 7.41 -6.67
C SER A 1037 -46.99 7.27 -5.24
N ALA A 1038 -47.45 8.08 -4.29
CA ALA A 1038 -47.13 7.93 -2.87
C ALA A 1038 -47.87 6.72 -2.25
N ALA A 1039 -47.32 6.18 -1.15
CA ALA A 1039 -48.02 5.16 -0.36
C ALA A 1039 -49.33 5.74 0.21
N GLU A 1040 -50.36 4.89 0.43
CA GLU A 1040 -51.70 5.36 0.84
C GLU A 1040 -51.68 6.25 2.08
N ASP A 1041 -50.75 6.00 3.01
CA ASP A 1041 -50.59 6.78 4.23
C ASP A 1041 -50.07 8.20 3.98
N TYR A 1042 -49.39 8.45 2.85
CA TYR A 1042 -48.75 9.72 2.50
C TYR A 1042 -49.45 10.47 1.35
N LYS A 1043 -50.57 9.95 0.84
CA LYS A 1043 -51.37 10.61 -0.21
C LYS A 1043 -52.16 11.79 0.37
N ALA A 1044 -52.11 12.94 -0.29
CA ALA A 1044 -52.79 14.13 0.17
C ALA A 1044 -53.13 15.13 -0.93
N ASP A 1045 -54.20 15.89 -0.70
CA ASP A 1045 -54.60 17.02 -1.53
C ASP A 1045 -54.30 18.34 -0.82
N PHE A 1046 -53.88 19.34 -1.60
CA PHE A 1046 -53.72 20.71 -1.16
C PHE A 1046 -55.04 21.47 -1.37
N LYS A 1047 -55.67 21.93 -0.29
CA LYS A 1047 -56.83 22.81 -0.34
C LYS A 1047 -56.36 24.25 -0.20
N VAL A 1048 -56.63 25.09 -1.20
CA VAL A 1048 -56.17 26.48 -1.25
C VAL A 1048 -57.38 27.42 -1.30
N VAL A 1049 -57.41 28.42 -0.42
CA VAL A 1049 -58.40 29.50 -0.46
C VAL A 1049 -57.79 30.70 -1.16
N LYS A 1050 -58.39 31.11 -2.27
CA LYS A 1050 -57.96 32.27 -3.04
C LYS A 1050 -58.36 33.59 -2.37
N LEU A 1051 -57.51 34.61 -2.44
CA LEU A 1051 -57.88 35.96 -2.00
C LEU A 1051 -58.89 36.59 -2.96
N PRO A 1052 -59.95 37.28 -2.48
CA PRO A 1052 -61.00 37.86 -3.33
C PRO A 1052 -60.49 38.85 -4.40
N ASN A 1053 -59.34 39.49 -4.16
CA ASN A 1053 -58.73 40.49 -5.05
C ASN A 1053 -57.54 39.95 -5.86
N SER A 1054 -57.33 38.63 -5.90
CA SER A 1054 -56.20 38.03 -6.65
C SER A 1054 -56.39 38.16 -8.16
N THR A 1055 -55.37 38.67 -8.85
CA THR A 1055 -55.34 38.80 -10.33
C THR A 1055 -54.96 37.51 -11.05
N MET A 1056 -54.49 36.47 -10.34
CA MET A 1056 -54.12 35.18 -10.92
C MET A 1056 -55.34 34.29 -11.15
N SER A 1057 -55.34 33.54 -12.25
CA SER A 1057 -56.34 32.51 -12.53
C SER A 1057 -56.18 31.31 -11.59
N ASP A 1058 -57.22 30.47 -11.49
CA ASP A 1058 -57.17 29.29 -10.62
C ASP A 1058 -56.17 28.24 -11.13
N ASP A 1059 -55.97 28.14 -12.45
CA ASP A 1059 -54.94 27.28 -13.05
C ASP A 1059 -53.52 27.78 -12.73
N GLU A 1060 -53.26 29.10 -12.82
CA GLU A 1060 -51.96 29.68 -12.46
C GLU A 1060 -51.63 29.48 -10.99
N ILE A 1061 -52.62 29.63 -10.09
CA ILE A 1061 -52.41 29.37 -8.66
C ILE A 1061 -52.06 27.90 -8.44
N ARG A 1062 -52.77 26.96 -9.08
CA ARG A 1062 -52.49 25.52 -8.94
C ARG A 1062 -51.09 25.17 -9.47
N GLN A 1063 -50.68 25.72 -10.62
CA GLN A 1063 -49.34 25.52 -11.17
C GLN A 1063 -48.24 26.09 -10.27
N ASN A 1064 -48.42 27.31 -9.75
CA ASN A 1064 -47.43 27.95 -8.87
C ASN A 1064 -47.30 27.23 -7.53
N VAL A 1065 -48.41 26.72 -6.95
CA VAL A 1065 -48.36 25.92 -5.72
C VAL A 1065 -47.53 24.65 -5.93
N ILE A 1066 -47.71 23.94 -7.05
CA ILE A 1066 -46.92 22.74 -7.36
C ILE A 1066 -45.45 23.10 -7.64
N ALA A 1067 -45.18 24.17 -8.38
CA ALA A 1067 -43.81 24.62 -8.66
C ALA A 1067 -43.04 24.93 -7.37
N LEU A 1068 -43.64 25.70 -6.46
CA LEU A 1068 -43.06 26.02 -5.15
C LEU A 1068 -42.92 24.79 -4.25
N THR A 1069 -43.87 23.86 -4.31
CA THR A 1069 -43.77 22.60 -3.58
C THR A 1069 -42.57 21.79 -4.08
N ASN A 1070 -42.40 21.66 -5.40
CA ASN A 1070 -41.28 20.93 -5.97
C ASN A 1070 -39.92 21.61 -5.70
N GLU A 1071 -39.88 22.95 -5.66
CA GLU A 1071 -38.69 23.72 -5.26
C GLU A 1071 -38.34 23.50 -3.79
N TYR A 1072 -39.36 23.48 -2.91
CA TYR A 1072 -39.18 23.19 -1.48
C TYR A 1072 -38.59 21.79 -1.25
N PHE A 1073 -39.04 20.79 -2.02
CA PHE A 1073 -38.52 19.42 -1.99
C PHE A 1073 -37.28 19.19 -2.88
N ASN A 1074 -36.56 20.25 -3.25
CA ASN A 1074 -35.26 20.07 -3.89
C ASN A 1074 -34.27 19.41 -2.89
N VAL A 1075 -33.46 18.47 -3.38
CA VAL A 1075 -32.51 17.66 -2.61
C VAL A 1075 -31.51 18.52 -1.83
N ASP A 1076 -31.15 19.70 -2.37
CA ASP A 1076 -30.23 20.62 -1.72
C ASP A 1076 -30.79 21.21 -0.42
N ASN A 1077 -32.12 21.23 -0.26
CA ASN A 1077 -32.81 21.80 0.91
C ASN A 1077 -33.07 20.78 2.04
N TRP A 1078 -32.78 19.49 1.84
CA TRP A 1078 -33.14 18.41 2.77
C TRP A 1078 -31.96 17.51 3.12
N ASP A 1079 -31.69 17.29 4.40
CA ASP A 1079 -30.71 16.29 4.87
C ASP A 1079 -31.36 14.94 5.22
N PHE A 1080 -30.55 13.87 5.16
CA PHE A 1080 -31.01 12.52 5.52
C PHE A 1080 -31.49 12.44 6.97
N GLY A 1081 -32.65 11.86 7.20
CA GLY A 1081 -33.22 11.70 8.55
C GLY A 1081 -33.89 12.96 9.11
N GLU A 1082 -34.04 14.04 8.33
CA GLU A 1082 -34.83 15.21 8.75
C GLU A 1082 -36.33 14.93 8.69
N SER A 1083 -37.09 15.45 9.66
CA SER A 1083 -38.56 15.35 9.66
C SER A 1083 -39.18 16.46 8.83
N PHE A 1084 -40.20 16.13 8.04
CA PHE A 1084 -40.98 17.12 7.30
C PHE A 1084 -42.06 17.74 8.18
N TYR A 1085 -42.10 19.08 8.24
CA TYR A 1085 -43.15 19.85 8.90
C TYR A 1085 -43.99 20.61 7.87
N TYR A 1086 -45.30 20.36 7.89
CA TYR A 1086 -46.24 21.00 6.97
C TYR A 1086 -46.30 22.52 7.13
N THR A 1087 -46.15 23.03 8.35
CA THR A 1087 -46.16 24.47 8.66
C THR A 1087 -45.07 25.23 7.91
N ASP A 1088 -43.93 24.59 7.66
CA ASP A 1088 -42.78 25.22 7.01
C ASP A 1088 -43.03 25.34 5.51
N LEU A 1089 -43.54 24.28 4.87
CA LEU A 1089 -44.01 24.31 3.49
C LEU A 1089 -45.11 25.36 3.29
N CYS A 1090 -46.08 25.42 4.20
CA CYS A 1090 -47.15 26.42 4.17
C CYS A 1090 -46.59 27.84 4.23
N THR A 1091 -45.64 28.10 5.13
CA THR A 1091 -44.97 29.39 5.28
C THR A 1091 -44.20 29.76 4.00
N TYR A 1092 -43.47 28.81 3.41
CA TYR A 1092 -42.73 28.99 2.16
C TYR A 1092 -43.66 29.38 0.99
N ILE A 1093 -44.78 28.68 0.83
CA ILE A 1093 -45.75 28.99 -0.21
C ILE A 1093 -46.41 30.36 0.06
N HIS A 1094 -46.75 30.67 1.31
CA HIS A 1094 -47.34 31.94 1.68
C HIS A 1094 -46.39 33.14 1.48
N SER A 1095 -45.08 32.99 1.69
CA SER A 1095 -44.14 34.08 1.45
C SER A 1095 -44.04 34.46 -0.03
N GLN A 1096 -44.23 33.50 -0.93
CA GLN A 1096 -44.18 33.73 -2.39
C GLN A 1096 -45.54 34.10 -2.99
N LEU A 1097 -46.64 33.50 -2.51
CA LEU A 1097 -48.01 33.71 -3.03
C LEU A 1097 -48.91 34.54 -2.12
N GLY A 1098 -48.39 35.21 -1.10
CA GLY A 1098 -49.20 35.89 -0.06
C GLY A 1098 -50.14 36.99 -0.55
N ARG A 1099 -49.93 37.53 -1.76
CA ARG A 1099 -50.86 38.49 -2.40
C ARG A 1099 -52.04 37.82 -3.13
N HIS A 1100 -51.97 36.50 -3.31
CA HIS A 1100 -52.89 35.73 -4.17
C HIS A 1100 -53.68 34.64 -3.42
N ILE A 1101 -53.12 34.09 -2.34
CA ILE A 1101 -53.77 33.07 -1.50
C ILE A 1101 -54.02 33.58 -0.07
N SER A 1102 -55.16 33.18 0.50
CA SER A 1102 -55.55 33.51 1.88
C SER A 1102 -55.07 32.45 2.87
N THR A 1103 -55.24 31.17 2.52
CA THR A 1103 -54.76 30.02 3.33
C THR A 1103 -54.56 28.79 2.45
N ILE A 1104 -53.62 27.93 2.83
CA ILE A 1104 -53.42 26.59 2.28
C ILE A 1104 -53.47 25.57 3.42
N VAL A 1105 -54.06 24.40 3.16
CA VAL A 1105 -54.14 23.25 4.09
C VAL A 1105 -53.91 21.95 3.32
N ILE A 1106 -53.19 21.00 3.93
CA ILE A 1106 -53.04 19.63 3.42
C ILE A 1106 -54.11 18.70 4.02
N VAL A 1107 -54.73 17.87 3.18
CA VAL A 1107 -55.78 16.91 3.59
C VAL A 1107 -55.41 15.52 3.09
N ALA A 1108 -55.26 14.57 4.01
CA ALA A 1108 -54.97 13.17 3.67
C ALA A 1108 -56.11 12.53 2.86
N GLN A 1109 -55.76 11.74 1.85
CA GLN A 1109 -56.74 10.98 1.07
C GLN A 1109 -57.18 9.67 1.75
N ASN A 1110 -56.36 9.15 2.68
CA ASN A 1110 -56.69 7.94 3.43
C ASN A 1110 -57.93 8.18 4.34
N PRO A 1111 -59.05 7.45 4.16
CA PRO A 1111 -60.28 7.65 4.93
C PRO A 1111 -60.13 7.34 6.43
N ASN A 1112 -59.11 6.59 6.82
CA ASN A 1112 -58.81 6.27 8.23
C ASN A 1112 -57.91 7.32 8.91
N SER A 1113 -57.39 8.28 8.15
CA SER A 1113 -56.47 9.30 8.64
C SER A 1113 -57.22 10.53 9.15
N LYS A 1114 -56.91 10.99 10.36
CA LYS A 1114 -57.52 12.19 10.95
C LYS A 1114 -56.81 13.45 10.47
N PHE A 1115 -57.55 14.56 10.38
CA PHE A 1115 -56.95 15.87 10.13
C PHE A 1115 -55.79 16.16 11.10
N GLY A 1116 -54.62 16.53 10.55
CA GLY A 1116 -53.38 16.78 11.29
C GLY A 1116 -52.36 15.63 11.29
N SER A 1117 -52.71 14.44 10.78
CA SER A 1117 -51.80 13.27 10.72
C SER A 1117 -50.57 13.47 9.82
N LEU A 1118 -50.65 14.34 8.81
CA LEU A 1118 -49.57 14.65 7.87
C LEU A 1118 -48.84 15.97 8.18
N PHE A 1119 -49.05 16.52 9.39
CA PHE A 1119 -48.38 17.77 9.78
C PHE A 1119 -46.91 17.57 10.13
N GLU A 1120 -46.56 16.38 10.58
CA GLU A 1120 -45.19 15.92 10.76
C GLU A 1120 -45.05 14.55 10.10
N ILE A 1121 -44.05 14.40 9.23
CA ILE A 1121 -43.69 13.11 8.64
C ILE A 1121 -42.23 12.86 9.00
N PRO A 1122 -41.93 11.89 9.88
CA PRO A 1122 -40.55 11.54 10.20
C PRO A 1122 -39.91 10.76 9.03
N SER A 1123 -38.63 10.99 8.77
CA SER A 1123 -37.85 10.19 7.82
C SER A 1123 -36.91 9.23 8.55
N ARG A 1124 -36.58 8.12 7.88
CA ARG A 1124 -35.50 7.23 8.32
C ARG A 1124 -34.13 7.82 7.95
N SER A 1125 -33.07 7.31 8.57
CA SER A 1125 -31.70 7.79 8.33
C SER A 1125 -31.19 7.60 6.89
N ASP A 1126 -31.82 6.72 6.11
CA ASP A 1126 -31.57 6.48 4.69
C ASP A 1126 -32.56 7.18 3.75
N GLN A 1127 -33.54 7.92 4.27
CA GLN A 1127 -34.63 8.47 3.45
C GLN A 1127 -34.48 9.97 3.18
N ILE A 1128 -34.93 10.38 2.00
CA ILE A 1128 -35.10 11.77 1.59
C ILE A 1128 -36.47 11.97 0.95
N PHE A 1129 -37.12 13.09 1.22
CA PHE A 1129 -38.47 13.35 0.71
C PHE A 1129 -38.48 13.76 -0.75
N LEU A 1130 -39.57 13.42 -1.45
CA LEU A 1130 -39.84 13.86 -2.81
C LEU A 1130 -41.33 14.16 -2.99
N SER A 1131 -41.67 15.32 -3.55
CA SER A 1131 -43.04 15.62 -3.97
C SER A 1131 -43.38 14.93 -5.29
N THR A 1132 -44.50 14.21 -5.33
CA THR A 1132 -45.11 13.67 -6.57
C THR A 1132 -46.47 14.29 -6.88
N ALA A 1133 -46.82 15.37 -6.19
CA ALA A 1133 -48.08 16.07 -6.37
C ALA A 1133 -48.20 16.64 -7.78
N SER A 1134 -49.34 16.43 -8.42
CA SER A 1134 -49.70 17.05 -9.70
C SER A 1134 -50.67 18.20 -9.49
N VAL A 1135 -50.95 18.95 -10.56
CA VAL A 1135 -51.96 20.03 -10.56
C VAL A 1135 -53.34 19.52 -10.12
N GLU A 1136 -53.63 18.23 -10.32
CA GLU A 1136 -54.90 17.59 -9.91
C GLU A 1136 -55.02 17.44 -8.39
N ASN A 1137 -53.90 17.40 -7.66
CA ASN A 1137 -53.89 17.33 -6.20
C ASN A 1137 -54.12 18.69 -5.53
N VAL A 1138 -54.22 19.78 -6.29
CA VAL A 1138 -54.51 21.13 -5.74
C VAL A 1138 -55.95 21.50 -6.05
N GLN A 1139 -56.74 21.79 -5.02
CA GLN A 1139 -58.13 22.19 -5.15
C GLN A 1139 -58.36 23.59 -4.57
N ILE A 1140 -58.90 24.48 -5.40
CA ILE A 1140 -59.30 25.82 -4.97
C ILE A 1140 -60.68 25.74 -4.32
N VAL A 1141 -60.79 26.22 -3.08
CA VAL A 1141 -62.04 26.21 -2.30
C VAL A 1141 -62.39 27.62 -1.80
N ASN A 1142 -63.68 27.92 -1.68
CA ASN A 1142 -64.14 29.23 -1.22
C ASN A 1142 -63.86 29.45 0.28
N SER A 1143 -63.84 28.38 1.07
CA SER A 1143 -63.56 28.40 2.52
C SER A 1143 -63.21 27.01 3.03
N LEU A 1144 -62.46 26.95 4.13
CA LEU A 1144 -62.16 25.72 4.86
C LEU A 1144 -63.36 25.34 5.74
N ALA A 1145 -64.16 24.36 5.32
CA ALA A 1145 -65.36 23.87 6.04
C ALA A 1145 -65.19 22.41 6.47
N LYS A 1146 -65.88 21.97 7.54
CA LYS A 1146 -65.78 20.59 8.09
C LYS A 1146 -66.00 19.49 7.04
N SER A 1147 -66.82 19.75 6.01
CA SER A 1147 -67.07 18.86 4.87
C SER A 1147 -65.87 18.65 3.95
N ASN A 1148 -64.88 19.55 3.99
CA ASN A 1148 -63.79 19.63 3.01
C ASN A 1148 -62.41 19.27 3.60
N ILE A 1149 -62.32 19.00 4.91
CA ILE A 1149 -61.03 18.81 5.63
C ILE A 1149 -60.99 17.51 6.47
N ASN A 1150 -61.90 16.56 6.24
CA ASN A 1150 -61.92 15.24 6.88
C ASN A 1150 -61.66 15.25 8.41
N ILE A 1151 -62.29 16.18 9.12
CA ILE A 1151 -62.24 16.25 10.58
C ILE A 1151 -63.22 15.18 11.08
N GLY A 1152 -62.68 14.02 11.47
CA GLY A 1152 -63.44 12.89 12.01
C GLY A 1152 -64.47 13.35 13.05
N SER A 1153 -65.63 12.69 13.04
CA SER A 1153 -66.77 12.96 13.92
C SER A 1153 -66.38 13.05 15.39
#